data_AF-A0ABD3AT69-F1
#
_entry.id   AF-A0ABD3AT69-F1
#
_cell.length_a   1.000
_cell.length_b   1.000
_cell.length_c   1.000
_cell.angle_alpha   90.00
_cell.angle_beta   90.00
_cell.angle_gamma   90.00
#
_symmetry.space_group_name_H-M   'P 1'
#
loop_
_entity.id
_entity.type
_entity.pdbx_description
1 polymer ?
#
loop_
_entity_poly.entity_id
_entity_poly.type
_entity_poly.pdbx_seq_one_letter_code
_entity_poly.pdbx_strand_id
1 'polypeptide(L)'
;MKLKIKRKRENLDDQEVQENVNEKVIKNNYGDGVAWRRGARLGEGSFGSVYLAISNKISCFPLAMAVKSAELSVSESIQEEKEILSNLSGCPNNIIQCFGDEITVADDGSMVYNLLLEYASGGSLTDRINKFGPKGLPESEVRCFTRSILEGLNYIHESDYVHRDLKPENILLVHKSGRGITAEFTAKLCDFGLSKRVKKCRKNELEEPYWRGTPMFLSPEAAMDGLQDTRSDIWSLGCIVLEMLTGKPAWNVREGPNYEANILKKLQRGNQLPKIPGYLSQNAKGFLNCCLERNVSHRLSAKTLLTHPFVDGLNNDDEEEEEIEYMHGWSFISKEHDYANQIQEQIGLQLFLVYIELPFVEHFTQIYSEPVAIGGATLVIGARGARLGEGSFGSVYLAISNKISCFPLAMAVKSAELSVSESIQEEKEILSNLSGCPNNIIQCFGDEITVADDGSMVYNLLLEYASGGSLADRINKFGPKGLPESEVRCFTRSILEGLNYIHESDYVHRDLKPENILLVHKSGRGITAEFTAKLCDFGLSKRVKKCRKNELEEPYWRGTPMFLSPEAAMDGLQDTRSDIWSLGCIVLEMLTGKPAWNVREGPNYEANILKKLQRGNQLPKIPGYLSQNAKGFLNCCLERNVSHRLSAKTLLTHPFVDGLNNDDEEEEEIEYMHGWIFISKENDYANQIQEQSNQYLQIPSQNWPQCQYLHVI
;
A
#
# COMPACT_ATOMS: atom_id res chain seq x y z
N MET A 1 63.07 -2.35 31.95
CA MET A 1 61.96 -2.82 32.81
C MET A 1 60.81 -3.27 31.92
N LYS A 2 60.65 -4.58 31.72
CA LYS A 2 59.47 -5.22 31.13
C LYS A 2 58.75 -5.95 32.26
N LEU A 3 57.45 -5.69 32.46
CA LEU A 3 56.62 -6.52 33.33
C LEU A 3 55.36 -6.93 32.57
N LYS A 4 55.28 -8.23 32.30
CA LYS A 4 54.11 -8.97 31.83
C LYS A 4 53.09 -9.04 32.98
N ILE A 5 51.80 -8.83 32.70
CA ILE A 5 50.72 -9.35 33.55
C ILE A 5 49.75 -10.17 32.69
N LYS A 6 49.51 -11.39 33.19
CA LYS A 6 48.73 -12.49 32.63
C LYS A 6 47.23 -12.14 32.55
N ARG A 7 46.58 -12.52 31.43
CA ARG A 7 45.13 -12.72 31.37
C ARG A 7 44.76 -13.98 32.17
N LYS A 8 43.92 -13.84 33.20
CA LYS A 8 43.09 -14.91 33.76
C LYS A 8 41.74 -14.84 33.03
N ARG A 9 41.34 -15.93 32.35
CA ARG A 9 39.96 -16.18 31.96
C ARG A 9 39.26 -16.73 33.21
N GLU A 10 38.26 -16.03 33.69
CA GLU A 10 37.21 -16.61 34.55
C GLU A 10 35.99 -16.77 33.65
N ASN A 11 35.57 -18.02 33.46
CA ASN A 11 34.28 -18.37 32.86
C ASN A 11 33.19 -17.90 33.82
N LEU A 12 32.37 -16.97 33.37
CA LEU A 12 31.03 -16.75 33.91
C LEU A 12 30.08 -17.32 32.85
N ASP A 13 29.22 -18.24 33.27
CA ASP A 13 28.36 -19.06 32.42
C ASP A 13 27.43 -18.22 31.54
N ASP A 14 27.36 -18.58 30.26
CA ASP A 14 26.48 -17.99 29.24
C ASP A 14 24.96 -18.17 29.54
N GLN A 15 24.60 -18.94 30.57
CA GLN A 15 23.20 -19.10 31.00
C GLN A 15 22.62 -17.88 31.71
N GLU A 16 23.43 -17.08 32.42
CA GLU A 16 22.94 -15.92 33.17
C GLU A 16 22.70 -14.68 32.27
N VAL A 17 23.30 -14.67 31.08
CA VAL A 17 23.08 -13.65 30.04
C VAL A 17 21.85 -14.00 29.19
N GLN A 18 21.54 -15.28 29.01
CA GLN A 18 20.40 -15.75 28.22
C GLN A 18 19.06 -15.61 28.96
N GLU A 19 19.06 -15.66 30.30
CA GLU A 19 17.87 -15.31 31.10
C GLU A 19 17.57 -13.80 31.11
N ASN A 20 18.59 -12.94 31.03
CA ASN A 20 18.40 -11.48 31.04
C ASN A 20 17.96 -10.88 29.68
N VAL A 21 18.08 -11.62 28.57
CA VAL A 21 17.56 -11.20 27.25
C VAL A 21 16.10 -11.63 27.06
N ASN A 22 15.64 -12.66 27.78
CA ASN A 22 14.23 -13.10 27.76
C ASN A 22 13.30 -12.23 28.63
N GLU A 23 13.82 -11.35 29.48
CA GLU A 23 13.01 -10.50 30.38
C GLU A 23 12.68 -9.08 29.84
N LYS A 24 12.90 -8.78 28.56
CA LYS A 24 12.42 -7.54 27.92
C LYS A 24 11.53 -7.73 26.70
N VAL A 25 10.94 -8.91 26.53
CA VAL A 25 9.65 -9.00 25.83
C VAL A 25 8.61 -8.47 26.81
N ILE A 26 8.28 -7.17 26.70
CA ILE A 26 7.11 -6.62 27.40
C ILE A 26 5.95 -7.53 27.01
N LYS A 27 5.35 -8.23 28.00
CA LYS A 27 4.09 -8.96 27.80
C LYS A 27 3.11 -8.02 27.11
N ASN A 28 2.81 -8.27 25.84
CA ASN A 28 1.77 -7.54 25.13
C ASN A 28 0.43 -8.07 25.68
N ASN A 29 -0.24 -7.28 26.50
CA ASN A 29 -1.52 -7.68 27.10
C ASN A 29 -2.69 -7.62 26.09
N TYR A 30 -2.49 -7.05 24.90
CA TYR A 30 -3.53 -6.94 23.88
C TYR A 30 -3.33 -8.02 22.81
N GLY A 31 -4.40 -8.71 22.38
CA GLY A 31 -4.38 -9.79 21.38
C GLY A 31 -4.47 -9.36 19.91
N ASP A 32 -4.05 -10.21 18.98
CA ASP A 32 -3.97 -9.94 17.54
C ASP A 32 -5.34 -9.73 16.85
N GLY A 33 -5.34 -9.08 15.68
CA GLY A 33 -6.52 -8.96 14.82
C GLY A 33 -6.69 -10.13 13.85
N VAL A 34 -7.86 -10.22 13.22
CA VAL A 34 -8.22 -11.28 12.26
C VAL A 34 -7.24 -11.30 11.08
N ALA A 35 -6.80 -10.13 10.64
CA ALA A 35 -6.01 -9.97 9.43
C ALA A 35 -4.63 -9.32 9.65
N TRP A 36 -4.22 -9.10 10.91
CA TRP A 36 -2.95 -8.48 11.26
C TRP A 36 -2.47 -8.96 12.63
N ARG A 37 -1.14 -9.02 12.81
CA ARG A 37 -0.51 -9.35 14.09
C ARG A 37 0.12 -8.12 14.73
N ARG A 38 -0.08 -7.96 16.04
CA ARG A 38 0.48 -6.85 16.81
C ARG A 38 1.97 -7.10 17.03
N GLY A 39 2.78 -6.12 16.67
CA GLY A 39 4.22 -6.10 16.86
C GLY A 39 4.64 -5.26 18.06
N ALA A 40 5.81 -4.64 17.94
CA ALA A 40 6.40 -3.81 18.97
C ALA A 40 5.56 -2.56 19.26
N ARG A 41 5.53 -2.13 20.52
CA ARG A 41 4.95 -0.85 20.92
C ARG A 41 5.78 0.29 20.36
N LEU A 42 5.15 1.17 19.59
CA LEU A 42 5.76 2.36 19.00
C LEU A 42 5.68 3.56 19.95
N GLY A 43 4.62 3.65 20.75
CA GLY A 43 4.42 4.75 21.69
C GLY A 43 3.23 4.56 22.61
N GLU A 44 3.12 5.45 23.58
CA GLU A 44 2.02 5.55 24.53
C GLU A 44 1.56 7.00 24.59
N GLY A 45 0.26 7.23 24.41
CA GLY A 45 -0.36 8.53 24.53
C GLY A 45 -1.48 8.52 25.57
N SER A 46 -2.10 9.68 25.79
CA SER A 46 -3.23 9.84 26.72
C SER A 46 -4.46 9.00 26.37
N PHE A 47 -4.59 8.61 25.10
CA PHE A 47 -5.77 7.92 24.57
C PHE A 47 -5.54 6.44 24.29
N GLY A 48 -4.35 5.91 24.57
CA GLY A 48 -4.03 4.51 24.31
C GLY A 48 -2.59 4.30 23.88
N SER A 49 -2.30 3.06 23.51
CA SER A 49 -0.98 2.61 23.09
C SER A 49 -0.94 2.39 21.59
N VAL A 50 0.14 2.81 20.93
CA VAL A 50 0.33 2.60 19.49
C VAL A 50 1.34 1.49 19.30
N TYR A 51 1.01 0.55 18.43
CA TYR A 51 1.85 -0.59 18.10
C TYR A 51 2.11 -0.64 16.61
N LEU A 52 3.26 -1.18 16.21
CA LEU A 52 3.44 -1.65 14.86
C LEU A 52 2.53 -2.85 14.67
N ALA A 53 1.87 -2.97 13.54
CA ALA A 53 1.11 -4.16 13.17
C ALA A 53 1.55 -4.63 11.79
N ILE A 54 1.63 -5.95 11.65
CA ILE A 54 1.95 -6.61 10.40
C ILE A 54 0.70 -7.28 9.87
N SER A 55 0.21 -6.78 8.75
CA SER A 55 -0.89 -7.36 7.98
C SER A 55 -0.51 -8.75 7.46
N ASN A 56 -1.47 -9.67 7.50
CA ASN A 56 -1.35 -11.00 6.93
C ASN A 56 -1.40 -10.92 5.39
N LYS A 57 -0.73 -11.84 4.67
CA LYS A 57 -0.60 -11.85 3.19
C LYS A 57 -1.92 -11.82 2.41
N ILE A 58 -3.05 -12.14 3.05
CA ILE A 58 -4.38 -12.24 2.43
C ILE A 58 -5.21 -10.97 2.72
N SER A 59 -4.72 -10.03 3.53
CA SER A 59 -5.50 -8.85 3.90
C SER A 59 -5.36 -7.68 2.92
N CYS A 60 -6.41 -6.85 2.83
CA CYS A 60 -6.42 -5.61 2.06
C CYS A 60 -5.64 -4.46 2.71
N PHE A 61 -5.00 -4.70 3.86
CA PHE A 61 -4.21 -3.72 4.58
C PHE A 61 -2.75 -3.69 4.11
N PRO A 62 -2.08 -2.52 4.12
CA PRO A 62 -0.64 -2.45 3.86
C PRO A 62 0.14 -3.31 4.86
N LEU A 63 1.30 -3.85 4.44
CA LEU A 63 2.05 -4.82 5.25
C LEU A 63 2.32 -4.28 6.65
N ALA A 64 2.85 -3.06 6.75
CA ALA A 64 3.09 -2.40 8.02
C ALA A 64 2.04 -1.31 8.25
N MET A 65 1.42 -1.36 9.41
CA MET A 65 0.48 -0.37 9.90
C MET A 65 0.85 0.05 11.32
N ALA A 66 0.35 1.20 11.74
CA ALA A 66 0.27 1.52 13.15
C ALA A 66 -1.13 1.13 13.66
N VAL A 67 -1.21 0.56 14.85
CA VAL A 67 -2.48 0.23 15.50
C VAL A 67 -2.55 0.92 16.84
N LYS A 68 -3.47 1.87 16.96
CA LYS A 68 -3.75 2.58 18.21
C LYS A 68 -4.82 1.80 18.97
N SER A 69 -4.42 1.27 20.13
CA SER A 69 -5.22 0.33 20.93
C SER A 69 -5.55 0.94 22.30
N ALA A 70 -6.79 0.78 22.75
CA ALA A 70 -7.21 1.01 24.13
C ALA A 70 -8.30 0.01 24.51
N GLU A 71 -8.46 -0.28 25.81
CA GLU A 71 -9.59 -1.07 26.30
C GLU A 71 -10.91 -0.41 25.86
N LEU A 72 -11.87 -1.20 25.40
CA LEU A 72 -13.12 -0.70 24.82
C LEU A 72 -13.84 0.25 25.79
N SER A 73 -13.76 -0.02 27.10
CA SER A 73 -14.36 0.77 28.18
C SER A 73 -13.87 2.24 28.24
N VAL A 74 -12.69 2.53 27.70
CA VAL A 74 -12.06 3.87 27.71
C VAL A 74 -11.67 4.34 26.30
N SER A 75 -12.23 3.73 25.26
CA SER A 75 -11.85 3.96 23.86
C SER A 75 -12.61 5.08 23.14
N GLU A 76 -13.47 5.83 23.86
CA GLU A 76 -14.34 6.88 23.29
C GLU A 76 -13.58 7.86 22.39
N SER A 77 -12.43 8.37 22.85
CA SER A 77 -11.60 9.29 22.08
C SER A 77 -11.01 8.67 20.80
N ILE A 78 -10.67 7.37 20.81
CA ILE A 78 -10.17 6.68 19.60
C ILE A 78 -11.33 6.46 18.61
N GLN A 79 -12.54 6.18 19.11
CA GLN A 79 -13.73 6.03 18.26
C GLN A 79 -14.12 7.36 17.60
N GLU A 80 -14.10 8.46 18.36
CA GLU A 80 -14.29 9.82 17.82
C GLU A 80 -13.22 10.16 16.78
N GLU A 81 -11.95 9.87 17.07
CA GLU A 81 -10.84 10.04 16.13
C GLU A 81 -11.09 9.29 14.82
N LYS A 82 -11.57 8.05 14.88
CA LYS A 82 -11.93 7.27 13.70
C LYS A 82 -13.03 7.93 12.88
N GLU A 83 -14.06 8.50 13.51
CA GLU A 83 -15.12 9.24 12.81
C GLU A 83 -14.54 10.47 12.11
N ILE A 84 -13.67 11.22 12.79
CA ILE A 84 -13.03 12.42 12.23
C ILE A 84 -12.16 12.04 11.03
N LEU A 85 -11.27 11.05 11.18
CA LEU A 85 -10.40 10.57 10.09
C LEU A 85 -11.20 10.06 8.89
N SER A 86 -12.33 9.39 9.13
CA SER A 86 -13.23 8.93 8.05
C SER A 86 -13.81 10.11 7.25
N ASN A 87 -14.07 11.25 7.90
CA ASN A 87 -14.55 12.48 7.25
C ASN A 87 -13.42 13.28 6.57
N LEU A 88 -12.15 12.95 6.86
CA LEU A 88 -10.97 13.67 6.36
C LEU A 88 -10.19 12.88 5.28
N SER A 89 -10.76 11.82 4.71
CA SER A 89 -10.07 10.94 3.75
C SER A 89 -9.59 11.59 2.45
N GLY A 90 -10.09 12.80 2.12
CA GLY A 90 -9.75 13.52 0.89
C GLY A 90 -8.38 14.20 0.85
N CYS A 91 -7.54 14.09 1.89
CA CYS A 91 -6.19 14.66 1.92
C CYS A 91 -5.10 13.64 2.34
N PRO A 92 -4.93 12.54 1.59
CA PRO A 92 -4.06 11.42 1.98
C PRO A 92 -2.56 11.76 1.99
N ASN A 93 -2.16 12.90 1.41
CA ASN A 93 -0.76 13.32 1.32
C ASN A 93 -0.29 14.07 2.58
N ASN A 94 -1.20 14.67 3.35
CA ASN A 94 -0.87 15.56 4.48
C ASN A 94 -1.59 15.17 5.78
N ILE A 95 -2.45 14.14 5.75
CA ILE A 95 -3.13 13.56 6.92
C ILE A 95 -2.86 12.05 6.94
N ILE A 96 -2.60 11.49 8.12
CA ILE A 96 -2.36 10.06 8.30
C ILE A 96 -3.57 9.25 7.81
N GLN A 97 -3.35 8.23 6.99
CA GLN A 97 -4.47 7.43 6.50
C GLN A 97 -5.02 6.51 7.60
N CYS A 98 -6.35 6.37 7.64
CA CYS A 98 -7.06 5.43 8.49
C CYS A 98 -7.61 4.29 7.63
N PHE A 99 -7.24 3.05 7.95
CA PHE A 99 -7.67 1.86 7.20
C PHE A 99 -8.93 1.21 7.79
N GLY A 100 -9.29 1.54 9.02
CA GLY A 100 -10.49 1.03 9.69
C GLY A 100 -10.27 0.81 11.18
N ASP A 101 -11.20 0.10 11.79
CA ASP A 101 -11.19 -0.25 13.20
C ASP A 101 -11.56 -1.72 13.42
N GLU A 102 -11.08 -2.30 14.52
CA GLU A 102 -11.32 -3.70 14.89
C GLU A 102 -11.34 -3.87 16.41
N ILE A 103 -12.19 -4.77 16.92
CA ILE A 103 -12.20 -5.15 18.33
C ILE A 103 -11.49 -6.49 18.49
N THR A 104 -10.45 -6.53 19.33
CA THR A 104 -9.70 -7.74 19.68
C THR A 104 -9.92 -8.11 21.14
N VAL A 105 -9.64 -9.36 21.51
CA VAL A 105 -9.69 -9.82 22.89
C VAL A 105 -8.26 -9.96 23.43
N ALA A 106 -7.98 -9.34 24.57
CA ALA A 106 -6.74 -9.44 25.32
C ALA A 106 -6.59 -10.82 25.99
N ASP A 107 -5.37 -11.13 26.44
CA ASP A 107 -5.07 -12.40 27.14
C ASP A 107 -5.86 -12.55 28.45
N ASP A 108 -6.23 -11.44 29.09
CA ASP A 108 -7.05 -11.41 30.29
C ASP A 108 -8.57 -11.43 30.01
N GLY A 109 -8.96 -11.53 28.75
CA GLY A 109 -10.34 -11.53 28.28
C GLY A 109 -10.96 -10.13 28.12
N SER A 110 -10.22 -9.05 28.37
CA SER A 110 -10.70 -7.69 28.13
C SER A 110 -10.86 -7.41 26.63
N MET A 111 -11.87 -6.63 26.26
CA MET A 111 -12.09 -6.23 24.87
C MET A 111 -11.32 -4.94 24.58
N VAL A 112 -10.63 -4.90 23.45
CA VAL A 112 -9.72 -3.83 23.06
C VAL A 112 -10.18 -3.26 21.73
N TYR A 113 -10.39 -1.95 21.68
CA TYR A 113 -10.67 -1.23 20.44
C TYR A 113 -9.36 -0.85 19.75
N ASN A 114 -9.25 -1.15 18.46
CA ASN A 114 -8.06 -0.92 17.66
C ASN A 114 -8.40 -0.04 16.48
N LEU A 115 -7.67 1.06 16.32
CA LEU A 115 -7.72 1.91 15.14
C LEU A 115 -6.50 1.63 14.27
N LEU A 116 -6.74 1.26 13.00
CA LEU A 116 -5.72 0.86 12.03
C LEU A 116 -5.30 2.07 11.20
N LEU A 117 -4.03 2.44 11.26
CA LEU A 117 -3.47 3.68 10.72
C LEU A 117 -2.26 3.42 9.83
N GLU A 118 -1.98 4.36 8.91
CA GLU A 118 -0.74 4.40 8.14
C GLU A 118 0.48 4.39 9.06
N TYR A 119 1.45 3.52 8.74
CA TYR A 119 2.72 3.49 9.45
C TYR A 119 3.68 4.55 8.89
N ALA A 120 4.04 5.51 9.73
CA ALA A 120 5.02 6.53 9.38
C ALA A 120 6.45 6.08 9.71
N SER A 121 7.13 5.53 8.69
CA SER A 121 8.47 4.96 8.84
C SER A 121 9.56 5.98 9.20
N GLY A 122 9.34 7.28 8.98
CA GLY A 122 10.24 8.36 9.38
C GLY A 122 10.10 8.77 10.86
N GLY A 123 9.18 8.15 11.61
CA GLY A 123 8.90 8.51 13.00
C GLY A 123 8.14 9.83 13.12
N SER A 124 8.21 10.45 14.30
CA SER A 124 7.62 11.77 14.56
C SER A 124 8.56 12.91 14.18
N LEU A 125 8.02 14.12 14.05
CA LEU A 125 8.82 15.31 13.86
C LEU A 125 9.70 15.60 15.10
N THR A 126 9.25 15.23 16.31
CA THR A 126 10.07 15.26 17.53
C THR A 126 11.35 14.43 17.36
N ASP A 127 11.25 13.21 16.82
CA ASP A 127 12.41 12.34 16.58
C ASP A 127 13.40 12.99 15.62
N ARG A 128 12.89 13.63 14.56
CA ARG A 128 13.72 14.36 13.59
C ARG A 128 14.40 15.57 14.23
N ILE A 129 13.68 16.38 15.02
CA ILE A 129 14.25 17.55 15.72
C ILE A 129 15.35 17.10 16.69
N ASN A 130 15.10 16.05 17.47
CA ASN A 130 16.07 15.52 18.42
C ASN A 130 17.34 14.98 17.74
N LYS A 131 17.19 14.34 16.56
CA LYS A 131 18.32 13.85 15.77
C LYS A 131 19.27 14.97 15.32
N PHE A 132 18.75 16.14 14.98
CA PHE A 132 19.56 17.32 14.63
C PHE A 132 20.03 18.10 15.87
N GLY A 133 19.33 17.93 16.99
CA GLY A 133 19.67 18.50 18.28
C GLY A 133 19.55 20.03 18.31
N PRO A 134 20.32 20.73 19.17
CA PRO A 134 20.09 22.13 19.50
C PRO A 134 20.46 23.14 18.40
N LYS A 135 20.83 22.66 17.20
CA LYS A 135 21.08 23.47 16.02
C LYS A 135 19.80 23.73 15.21
N GLY A 136 18.78 22.89 15.37
CA GLY A 136 17.61 22.89 14.50
C GLY A 136 17.86 22.23 13.14
N LEU A 137 16.78 22.07 12.39
CA LEU A 137 16.79 21.54 11.03
C LEU A 137 17.25 22.61 10.02
N PRO A 138 17.76 22.20 8.84
CA PRO A 138 17.99 23.11 7.73
C PRO A 138 16.71 23.86 7.35
N GLU A 139 16.80 25.17 7.09
CA GLU A 139 15.62 25.99 6.78
C GLU A 139 14.85 25.45 5.56
N SER A 140 15.54 24.93 4.54
CA SER A 140 14.91 24.29 3.38
C SER A 140 13.99 23.12 3.77
N GLU A 141 14.43 22.25 4.67
CA GLU A 141 13.65 21.12 5.18
C GLU A 141 12.46 21.62 6.02
N VAL A 142 12.70 22.64 6.86
CA VAL A 142 11.62 23.31 7.63
C VAL A 142 10.54 23.87 6.71
N ARG A 143 10.91 24.52 5.60
CA ARG A 143 9.96 25.07 4.62
C ARG A 143 9.08 23.96 4.04
N CYS A 144 9.67 22.81 3.66
CA CYS A 144 8.94 21.67 3.12
C CYS A 144 7.96 21.06 4.13
N PHE A 145 8.39 20.84 5.37
CA PHE A 145 7.49 20.33 6.43
C PHE A 145 6.40 21.35 6.77
N THR A 146 6.75 22.62 6.91
CA THR A 146 5.77 23.70 7.20
C THR A 146 4.69 23.77 6.13
N ARG A 147 5.08 23.66 4.86
CA ARG A 147 4.12 23.61 3.75
C ARG A 147 3.19 22.40 3.85
N SER A 148 3.75 21.22 4.08
CA SER A 148 2.97 19.98 4.19
C SER A 148 1.98 20.05 5.36
N ILE A 149 2.39 20.61 6.50
CA ILE A 149 1.54 20.83 7.67
C ILE A 149 0.43 21.85 7.34
N LEU A 150 0.77 22.96 6.67
CA LEU A 150 -0.22 23.98 6.27
C LEU A 150 -1.27 23.44 5.29
N GLU A 151 -0.88 22.59 4.34
CA GLU A 151 -1.81 21.93 3.41
C GLU A 151 -2.80 21.05 4.17
N GLY A 152 -2.31 20.24 5.13
CA GLY A 152 -3.16 19.45 6.03
C GLY A 152 -4.08 20.34 6.88
N LEU A 153 -3.56 21.41 7.48
CA LEU A 153 -4.35 22.34 8.30
C LEU A 153 -5.42 23.06 7.48
N ASN A 154 -5.08 23.51 6.28
CA ASN A 154 -6.05 24.15 5.39
C ASN A 154 -7.20 23.19 5.08
N TYR A 155 -6.90 21.92 4.79
CA TYR A 155 -7.92 20.93 4.49
C TYR A 155 -8.86 20.65 5.69
N ILE A 156 -8.31 20.44 6.90
CA ILE A 156 -9.16 20.19 8.07
C ILE A 156 -9.97 21.43 8.46
N HIS A 157 -9.41 22.63 8.32
CA HIS A 157 -10.10 23.90 8.61
C HIS A 157 -11.23 24.16 7.60
N GLU A 158 -11.01 23.89 6.30
CA GLU A 158 -12.08 23.96 5.27
C GLU A 158 -13.16 22.88 5.48
N SER A 159 -12.82 21.79 6.17
CA SER A 159 -13.74 20.74 6.60
C SER A 159 -14.44 21.03 7.95
N ASP A 160 -14.34 22.26 8.45
CA ASP A 160 -14.89 22.73 9.74
C ASP A 160 -14.32 22.01 11.00
N TYR A 161 -13.14 21.40 10.93
CA TYR A 161 -12.46 20.79 12.08
C TYR A 161 -11.33 21.67 12.63
N VAL A 162 -11.11 21.61 13.94
CA VAL A 162 -9.96 22.19 14.65
C VAL A 162 -9.20 21.07 15.33
N HIS A 163 -7.88 21.05 15.19
CA HIS A 163 -7.03 19.96 15.70
C HIS A 163 -6.88 19.99 17.22
N ARG A 164 -6.65 21.17 17.81
CA ARG A 164 -6.55 21.46 19.27
C ARG A 164 -5.36 20.85 20.02
N ASP A 165 -4.64 19.88 19.48
CA ASP A 165 -3.38 19.34 20.06
C ASP A 165 -2.24 19.20 19.03
N LEU A 166 -1.98 20.27 18.28
CA LEU A 166 -0.81 20.30 17.38
C LEU A 166 0.49 20.45 18.17
N LYS A 167 1.38 19.49 17.95
CA LYS A 167 2.73 19.43 18.52
C LYS A 167 3.61 18.53 17.64
N PRO A 168 4.95 18.61 17.72
CA PRO A 168 5.83 17.82 16.86
C PRO A 168 5.64 16.30 17.00
N GLU A 169 5.16 15.80 18.15
CA GLU A 169 4.84 14.38 18.34
C GLU A 169 3.65 13.93 17.47
N ASN A 170 2.71 14.84 17.18
CA ASN A 170 1.50 14.60 16.39
C ASN A 170 1.70 14.95 14.89
N ILE A 171 2.94 15.15 14.48
CA ILE A 171 3.34 15.31 13.07
C ILE A 171 4.23 14.11 12.71
N LEU A 172 3.73 13.25 11.85
CA LEU A 172 4.43 12.03 11.43
C LEU A 172 5.14 12.23 10.09
N LEU A 173 6.29 11.58 9.92
CA LEU A 173 7.12 11.67 8.72
C LEU A 173 7.00 10.39 7.88
N VAL A 174 6.55 10.54 6.64
CA VAL A 174 6.39 9.44 5.67
C VAL A 174 7.33 9.66 4.50
N HIS A 175 8.04 8.63 4.03
CA HIS A 175 8.97 8.78 2.91
C HIS A 175 8.27 9.27 1.63
N LYS A 176 8.95 10.18 0.89
CA LYS A 176 8.53 10.60 -0.45
C LYS A 176 9.05 9.63 -1.52
N SER A 177 8.18 9.26 -2.45
CA SER A 177 8.56 8.48 -3.65
C SER A 177 8.91 9.44 -4.80
N GLY A 178 10.20 9.57 -5.14
CA GLY A 178 10.67 10.36 -6.30
C GLY A 178 12.16 10.70 -6.25
N ARG A 179 12.86 10.70 -7.40
CA ARG A 179 14.25 11.23 -7.51
C ARG A 179 14.17 12.76 -7.65
N GLY A 180 15.02 13.50 -6.94
CA GLY A 180 15.16 14.96 -7.09
C GLY A 180 14.46 15.84 -6.04
N ILE A 181 14.05 15.29 -4.89
CA ILE A 181 13.32 16.06 -3.87
C ILE A 181 14.27 16.51 -2.74
N THR A 182 14.19 17.79 -2.34
CA THR A 182 15.03 18.41 -1.29
C THR A 182 14.77 17.88 0.12
N ALA A 183 13.58 17.31 0.38
CA ALA A 183 13.22 16.68 1.65
C ALA A 183 12.87 15.20 1.46
N GLU A 184 13.55 14.35 2.23
CA GLU A 184 13.40 12.88 2.25
C GLU A 184 11.99 12.40 2.67
N PHE A 185 11.27 13.24 3.44
CA PHE A 185 9.98 12.93 4.04
C PHE A 185 8.90 13.96 3.68
N THR A 186 7.64 13.53 3.73
CA THR A 186 6.44 14.38 3.83
C THR A 186 5.95 14.36 5.26
N ALA A 187 5.61 15.53 5.81
CA ALA A 187 4.98 15.65 7.11
C ALA A 187 3.45 15.49 6.99
N LYS A 188 2.87 14.62 7.82
CA LYS A 188 1.43 14.37 7.90
C LYS A 188 0.90 14.60 9.31
N LEU A 189 -0.30 15.19 9.41
CA LEU A 189 -1.03 15.35 10.67
C LEU A 189 -1.56 13.99 11.17
N CYS A 190 -1.45 13.73 12.48
CA CYS A 190 -2.06 12.58 13.14
C CYS A 190 -2.64 12.97 14.51
N ASP A 191 -3.27 12.00 15.19
CA ASP A 191 -3.84 12.15 16.54
C ASP A 191 -4.99 13.16 16.63
N PHE A 192 -6.14 12.78 16.06
CA PHE A 192 -7.35 13.60 16.07
C PHE A 192 -8.23 13.33 17.31
N GLY A 193 -7.73 12.62 18.33
CA GLY A 193 -8.49 12.29 19.54
C GLY A 193 -8.94 13.49 20.37
N LEU A 194 -8.32 14.66 20.15
CA LEU A 194 -8.76 15.94 20.71
C LEU A 194 -9.37 16.87 19.65
N SER A 195 -9.63 16.45 18.43
CA SER A 195 -10.18 17.34 17.41
C SER A 195 -11.68 17.61 17.62
N LYS A 196 -12.20 18.72 17.10
CA LYS A 196 -13.63 19.05 17.19
C LYS A 196 -14.15 19.80 15.97
N ARG A 197 -15.42 19.54 15.62
CA ARG A 197 -16.12 20.23 14.53
C ARG A 197 -16.74 21.55 15.02
N VAL A 198 -16.41 22.66 14.36
CA VAL A 198 -16.81 24.04 14.76
C VAL A 198 -18.33 24.23 14.80
N LYS A 199 -19.09 23.59 13.89
CA LYS A 199 -20.55 23.82 13.72
C LYS A 199 -21.47 23.06 14.69
N LYS A 200 -20.96 22.16 15.55
CA LYS A 200 -21.80 21.37 16.49
C LYS A 200 -22.09 22.10 17.81
N CYS A 201 -21.56 23.30 18.03
CA CYS A 201 -21.88 24.11 19.22
C CYS A 201 -23.30 24.70 19.13
N ARG A 202 -24.34 23.87 19.35
CA ARG A 202 -25.60 24.36 19.90
C ARG A 202 -25.33 24.81 21.33
N LYS A 203 -25.90 25.95 21.71
CA LYS A 203 -25.79 26.68 22.99
C LYS A 203 -26.11 25.89 24.29
N ASN A 204 -26.19 24.55 24.26
CA ASN A 204 -26.76 23.76 25.36
C ASN A 204 -25.84 22.69 25.96
N GLU A 205 -24.58 22.56 25.54
CA GLU A 205 -23.62 21.77 26.31
C GLU A 205 -22.88 22.70 27.27
N LEU A 206 -23.11 22.47 28.57
CA LEU A 206 -22.27 22.96 29.65
C LEU A 206 -20.89 22.30 29.51
N GLU A 207 -20.14 22.64 28.46
CA GLU A 207 -18.74 22.22 28.35
C GLU A 207 -17.96 23.00 29.40
N GLU A 208 -17.31 22.26 30.30
CA GLU A 208 -16.40 22.86 31.28
C GLU A 208 -15.40 23.77 30.56
N PRO A 209 -15.14 24.99 31.07
CA PRO A 209 -14.31 26.00 30.42
C PRO A 209 -12.82 25.69 30.54
N TYR A 210 -12.40 24.50 30.13
CA TYR A 210 -11.02 24.03 30.22
C TYR A 210 -10.45 23.74 28.83
N TRP A 211 -9.35 24.40 28.51
CA TRP A 211 -8.57 24.16 27.29
C TRP A 211 -8.06 22.71 27.23
N ARG A 212 -7.89 22.16 26.03
CA ARG A 212 -7.34 20.81 25.81
C ARG A 212 -5.98 20.89 25.10
N GLY A 213 -5.20 19.82 25.19
CA GLY A 213 -3.92 19.68 24.50
C GLY A 213 -2.71 20.09 25.33
N THR A 214 -1.57 20.20 24.66
CA THR A 214 -0.25 20.33 25.31
C THR A 214 0.08 21.81 25.62
N PRO A 215 0.30 22.20 26.90
CA PRO A 215 0.39 23.62 27.30
C PRO A 215 1.43 24.46 26.55
N MET A 216 2.55 23.87 26.14
CA MET A 216 3.63 24.59 25.45
C MET A 216 3.27 25.07 24.04
N PHE A 217 2.27 24.45 23.40
CA PHE A 217 1.77 24.82 22.07
C PHE A 217 0.43 25.58 22.15
N LEU A 218 -0.06 25.84 23.36
CA LEU A 218 -1.36 26.47 23.60
C LEU A 218 -1.35 27.95 23.20
N SER A 219 -2.42 28.38 22.52
CA SER A 219 -2.60 29.77 22.11
C SER A 219 -3.05 30.67 23.27
N PRO A 220 -2.82 31.99 23.19
CA PRO A 220 -3.22 32.93 24.24
C PRO A 220 -4.73 32.90 24.52
N GLU A 221 -5.56 32.88 23.47
CA GLU A 221 -7.03 32.85 23.59
C GLU A 221 -7.53 31.52 24.19
N ALA A 222 -6.89 30.40 23.88
CA ALA A 222 -7.21 29.12 24.49
C ALA A 222 -6.86 29.13 25.99
N ALA A 223 -5.70 29.69 26.34
CA ALA A 223 -5.27 29.80 27.73
C ALA A 223 -6.12 30.78 28.55
N MET A 224 -6.61 31.88 27.96
CA MET A 224 -7.38 32.92 28.65
C MET A 224 -8.87 32.60 28.73
N ASP A 225 -9.46 32.23 27.60
CA ASP A 225 -10.91 32.18 27.42
C ASP A 225 -11.42 30.74 27.17
N GLY A 226 -10.53 29.75 27.10
CA GLY A 226 -10.87 28.38 26.73
C GLY A 226 -11.28 28.22 25.26
N LEU A 227 -11.10 29.27 24.45
CA LEU A 227 -11.51 29.28 23.04
C LEU A 227 -10.41 28.67 22.18
N GLN A 228 -10.71 27.52 21.58
CA GLN A 228 -9.82 26.84 20.61
C GLN A 228 -10.52 26.79 19.24
N ASP A 229 -10.09 27.67 18.33
CA ASP A 229 -10.60 27.76 16.96
C ASP A 229 -9.50 27.40 15.94
N THR A 230 -9.81 27.52 14.65
CA THR A 230 -8.84 27.23 13.58
C THR A 230 -7.59 28.12 13.64
N ARG A 231 -7.68 29.33 14.21
CA ARG A 231 -6.52 30.22 14.40
C ARG A 231 -5.67 29.79 15.59
N SER A 232 -6.22 29.08 16.56
CA SER A 232 -5.44 28.47 17.65
C SER A 232 -4.44 27.44 17.11
N ASP A 233 -4.83 26.61 16.14
CA ASP A 233 -3.93 25.67 15.47
C ASP A 233 -2.75 26.37 14.77
N ILE A 234 -2.97 27.56 14.22
CA ILE A 234 -1.91 28.37 13.57
C ILE A 234 -0.87 28.86 14.58
N TRP A 235 -1.28 29.16 15.81
CA TRP A 235 -0.32 29.49 16.87
C TRP A 235 0.56 28.30 17.20
N SER A 236 -0.05 27.12 17.37
CA SER A 236 0.66 25.87 17.63
C SER A 236 1.65 25.55 16.50
N LEU A 237 1.25 25.74 15.23
CA LEU A 237 2.15 25.66 14.09
C LEU A 237 3.35 26.63 14.22
N GLY A 238 3.11 27.88 14.62
CA GLY A 238 4.18 28.86 14.86
C GLY A 238 5.21 28.39 15.88
N CYS A 239 4.75 27.77 16.97
CA CYS A 239 5.61 27.14 17.96
C CYS A 239 6.40 25.95 17.37
N ILE A 240 5.76 25.07 16.59
CA ILE A 240 6.40 23.93 15.92
C ILE A 240 7.49 24.40 14.94
N VAL A 241 7.21 25.42 14.12
CA VAL A 241 8.18 25.97 13.15
C VAL A 241 9.37 26.59 13.87
N LEU A 242 9.15 27.33 14.96
CA LEU A 242 10.23 27.88 15.76
C LEU A 242 11.09 26.76 16.38
N GLU A 243 10.46 25.68 16.83
CA GLU A 243 11.15 24.53 17.39
C GLU A 243 11.98 23.79 16.33
N MET A 244 11.43 23.56 15.13
CA MET A 244 12.18 23.01 14.00
C MET A 244 13.42 23.85 13.67
N LEU A 245 13.28 25.18 13.58
CA LEU A 245 14.38 26.09 13.21
C LEU A 245 15.47 26.21 14.28
N THR A 246 15.15 25.93 15.54
CA THR A 246 16.06 26.20 16.66
C THR A 246 16.51 24.95 17.39
N GLY A 247 15.85 23.82 17.16
CA GLY A 247 16.05 22.57 17.89
C GLY A 247 15.70 22.68 19.38
N LYS A 248 14.89 23.68 19.75
CA LYS A 248 14.57 24.02 21.14
C LYS A 248 13.09 24.39 21.26
N PRO A 249 12.44 24.05 22.37
CA PRO A 249 11.07 24.47 22.63
C PRO A 249 10.89 25.98 22.47
N ALA A 250 9.77 26.38 21.85
CA ALA A 250 9.44 27.79 21.60
C ALA A 250 9.46 28.64 22.90
N TRP A 251 9.10 28.02 24.03
CA TRP A 251 9.16 28.63 25.35
C TRP A 251 10.35 28.12 26.15
N ASN A 252 11.26 29.02 26.49
CA ASN A 252 12.32 28.72 27.45
C ASN A 252 11.75 28.74 28.89
N VAL A 253 11.10 27.64 29.29
CA VAL A 253 10.65 27.38 30.66
C VAL A 253 11.36 26.13 31.14
N ARG A 254 11.95 26.19 32.34
CA ARG A 254 12.58 25.01 32.95
C ARG A 254 11.50 23.98 33.24
N GLU A 255 11.71 22.75 32.78
CA GLU A 255 10.91 21.61 33.18
C GLU A 255 10.96 21.44 34.70
N GLY A 256 9.79 21.20 35.30
CA GLY A 256 9.60 21.11 36.75
C GLY A 256 8.12 21.14 37.11
N PRO A 257 7.76 20.88 38.38
CA PRO A 257 6.38 20.63 38.82
C PRO A 257 5.40 21.80 38.62
N ASN A 258 5.86 22.96 38.14
CA ASN A 258 5.06 24.15 37.88
C ASN A 258 5.18 24.67 36.44
N TYR A 259 5.73 23.87 35.51
CA TYR A 259 6.00 24.35 34.14
C TYR A 259 4.72 24.80 33.41
N GLU A 260 3.63 24.03 33.51
CA GLU A 260 2.32 24.35 32.92
C GLU A 260 1.79 25.68 33.47
N ALA A 261 1.77 25.81 34.80
CA ALA A 261 1.35 27.03 35.48
C ALA A 261 2.21 28.24 35.07
N ASN A 262 3.50 28.04 34.78
CA ASN A 262 4.39 29.10 34.31
C ASN A 262 4.10 29.51 32.86
N ILE A 263 3.82 28.55 31.97
CA ILE A 263 3.40 28.83 30.59
C ILE A 263 2.06 29.57 30.57
N LEU A 264 1.06 29.07 31.30
CA LEU A 264 -0.25 29.71 31.41
C LEU A 264 -0.14 31.13 31.97
N LYS A 265 0.70 31.36 33.00
CA LYS A 265 0.96 32.72 33.51
C LYS A 265 1.57 33.63 32.46
N LYS A 266 2.51 33.14 31.64
CA LYS A 266 3.10 33.93 30.53
C LYS A 266 2.06 34.30 29.48
N LEU A 267 1.20 33.35 29.09
CA LEU A 267 0.14 33.54 28.11
C LEU A 267 -0.97 34.47 28.60
N GLN A 268 -1.44 34.29 29.84
CA GLN A 268 -2.57 35.03 30.42
C GLN A 268 -2.18 36.43 30.94
N ARG A 269 -1.06 36.55 31.65
CA ARG A 269 -0.69 37.78 32.39
C ARG A 269 0.51 38.53 31.81
N GLY A 270 1.39 37.83 31.10
CA GLY A 270 2.70 38.35 30.74
C GLY A 270 2.75 39.20 29.46
N ASN A 271 1.73 39.12 28.58
CA ASN A 271 1.82 39.60 27.19
C ASN A 271 3.13 39.18 26.48
N GLN A 272 3.74 38.07 26.92
CA GLN A 272 5.01 37.59 26.37
C GLN A 272 4.75 36.72 25.14
N LEU A 273 5.58 36.90 24.12
CA LEU A 273 5.62 36.05 22.93
C LEU A 273 6.86 35.14 22.98
N PRO A 274 6.84 33.98 22.30
CA PRO A 274 8.06 33.21 22.06
C PRO A 274 9.15 34.09 21.45
N LYS A 275 10.39 33.92 21.92
CA LYS A 275 11.50 34.75 21.45
C LYS A 275 12.02 34.21 20.11
N ILE A 276 11.76 34.92 19.02
CA ILE A 276 12.29 34.60 17.69
C ILE A 276 13.77 35.04 17.62
N PRO A 277 14.72 34.14 17.35
CA PRO A 277 16.13 34.51 17.24
C PRO A 277 16.43 35.42 16.04
N GLY A 278 17.30 36.40 16.24
CA GLY A 278 17.68 37.36 15.20
C GLY A 278 18.41 36.76 14.00
N TYR A 279 19.07 35.61 14.20
CA TYR A 279 19.87 34.92 13.17
C TYR A 279 19.03 34.20 12.10
N LEU A 280 17.72 34.04 12.31
CA LEU A 280 16.84 33.41 11.32
C LEU A 280 16.69 34.30 10.07
N SER A 281 16.28 33.71 8.94
CA SER A 281 16.01 34.47 7.71
C SER A 281 14.86 35.46 7.90
N GLN A 282 14.80 36.48 7.03
CA GLN A 282 13.71 37.46 7.08
C GLN A 282 12.35 36.80 6.75
N ASN A 283 12.34 35.82 5.85
CA ASN A 283 11.15 35.05 5.50
C ASN A 283 10.66 34.22 6.69
N ALA A 284 11.55 33.51 7.39
CA ALA A 284 11.22 32.75 8.59
C ALA A 284 10.67 33.66 9.71
N LYS A 285 11.34 34.81 9.95
CA LYS A 285 10.87 35.82 10.92
C LYS A 285 9.48 36.36 10.56
N GLY A 286 9.26 36.71 9.29
CA GLY A 286 7.96 37.18 8.80
C GLY A 286 6.85 36.15 9.00
N PHE A 287 7.12 34.89 8.68
CA PHE A 287 6.18 33.79 8.85
C PHE A 287 5.84 33.57 10.33
N LEU A 288 6.85 33.48 11.20
CA LEU A 288 6.66 33.29 12.63
C LEU A 288 5.87 34.44 13.28
N ASN A 289 6.09 35.69 12.85
CA ASN A 289 5.31 36.84 13.32
C ASN A 289 3.83 36.74 12.92
N CYS A 290 3.52 36.18 11.74
CA CYS A 290 2.14 35.98 11.31
C CYS A 290 1.43 34.87 12.11
N CYS A 291 2.16 33.83 12.51
CA CYS A 291 1.62 32.72 13.30
C CYS A 291 1.51 33.06 14.81
N LEU A 292 2.55 33.68 15.37
CA LEU A 292 2.64 34.04 16.79
C LEU A 292 2.04 35.43 17.09
N GLU A 293 1.06 35.84 16.29
CA GLU A 293 0.27 37.05 16.52
C GLU A 293 -0.73 36.80 17.66
N ARG A 294 -0.66 37.63 18.70
CA ARG A 294 -1.49 37.48 19.90
C ARG A 294 -2.95 37.79 19.61
N ASN A 295 -3.23 38.78 18.76
CA ASN A 295 -4.59 39.10 18.37
C ASN A 295 -5.10 38.09 17.33
N VAL A 296 -6.05 37.24 17.73
CA VAL A 296 -6.66 36.19 16.90
C VAL A 296 -7.15 36.72 15.56
N SER A 297 -7.73 37.93 15.53
CA SER A 297 -8.26 38.52 14.30
C SER A 297 -7.17 38.91 13.30
N HIS A 298 -5.95 39.18 13.77
CA HIS A 298 -4.80 39.53 12.93
C HIS A 298 -3.94 38.31 12.55
N ARG A 299 -3.98 37.23 13.35
CA ARG A 299 -3.26 35.98 13.06
C ARG A 299 -3.75 35.40 11.73
N LEU A 300 -2.84 35.08 10.81
CA LEU A 300 -3.25 34.62 9.48
C LEU A 300 -3.90 33.22 9.52
N SER A 301 -4.69 32.89 8.49
CA SER A 301 -5.25 31.54 8.31
C SER A 301 -4.25 30.60 7.62
N ALA A 302 -4.44 29.29 7.73
CA ALA A 302 -3.64 28.30 7.00
C ALA A 302 -3.59 28.61 5.49
N LYS A 303 -4.77 28.88 4.90
CA LYS A 303 -4.93 29.26 3.49
C LYS A 303 -4.08 30.45 3.08
N THR A 304 -4.05 31.50 3.91
CA THR A 304 -3.27 32.71 3.64
C THR A 304 -1.77 32.47 3.86
N LEU A 305 -1.40 31.62 4.82
CA LEU A 305 0.00 31.31 5.09
C LEU A 305 0.64 30.46 4.00
N LEU A 306 -0.14 29.67 3.24
CA LEU A 306 0.36 28.92 2.07
C LEU A 306 0.95 29.82 0.98
N THR A 307 0.54 31.09 0.91
CA THR A 307 1.08 32.07 -0.04
C THR A 307 2.19 32.94 0.56
N HIS A 308 2.68 32.62 1.76
CA HIS A 308 3.75 33.39 2.40
C HIS A 308 5.12 33.03 1.78
N PRO A 309 6.03 33.98 1.50
CA PRO A 309 7.35 33.74 0.87
C PRO A 309 8.26 32.70 1.56
N PHE A 310 7.95 32.37 2.82
CA PHE A 310 8.61 31.31 3.56
C PHE A 310 8.26 29.91 3.05
N VAL A 311 7.08 29.69 2.48
CA VAL A 311 6.64 28.38 1.95
C VAL A 311 6.22 28.44 0.48
N ASP A 312 6.07 29.65 -0.08
CA ASP A 312 5.76 29.91 -1.48
C ASP A 312 6.96 29.55 -2.39
N GLY A 313 6.67 29.20 -3.66
CA GLY A 313 7.67 28.81 -4.67
C GLY A 313 8.14 27.34 -4.63
N LEU A 314 7.50 26.47 -3.85
CA LEU A 314 7.79 25.02 -3.80
C LEU A 314 6.89 24.18 -4.75
N ASN A 315 6.17 24.82 -5.67
CA ASN A 315 5.28 24.16 -6.63
C ASN A 315 5.95 24.07 -8.01
N ASN A 316 6.25 22.85 -8.45
CA ASN A 316 6.68 22.40 -9.78
C ASN A 316 8.03 22.94 -10.31
N ASP A 317 8.96 22.01 -10.53
CA ASP A 317 9.95 21.99 -11.61
C ASP A 317 10.94 23.15 -11.83
N ASP A 318 11.24 23.98 -10.82
CA ASP A 318 12.36 24.93 -10.93
C ASP A 318 13.50 24.53 -9.97
N GLU A 319 14.40 23.72 -10.53
CA GLU A 319 15.75 23.46 -10.03
C GLU A 319 16.58 24.75 -10.12
N GLU A 320 16.82 25.41 -8.99
CA GLU A 320 18.04 26.23 -8.85
C GLU A 320 19.05 25.45 -7.99
N GLU A 321 20.09 24.97 -8.67
CA GLU A 321 21.30 24.41 -8.09
C GLU A 321 21.98 25.47 -7.20
N GLU A 322 21.77 25.40 -5.88
CA GLU A 322 22.81 25.85 -4.94
C GLU A 322 23.71 24.66 -4.62
N GLU A 323 24.83 24.56 -5.36
CA GLU A 323 26.01 23.81 -4.94
C GLU A 323 26.41 24.24 -3.53
N ILE A 324 26.13 23.40 -2.52
CA ILE A 324 26.75 23.56 -1.20
C ILE A 324 27.73 22.42 -0.96
N GLU A 325 28.99 22.78 -1.12
CA GLU A 325 30.20 22.10 -0.70
C GLU A 325 30.12 21.64 0.77
N TYR A 326 29.76 20.37 1.02
CA TYR A 326 29.88 19.73 2.33
C TYR A 326 30.68 18.43 2.23
N MET A 327 32.00 18.55 2.06
CA MET A 327 32.92 17.42 1.99
C MET A 327 33.89 17.29 3.17
N HIS A 328 33.58 17.80 4.37
CA HIS A 328 34.40 17.52 5.56
C HIS A 328 33.56 17.43 6.84
N GLY A 329 33.19 16.21 7.24
CA GLY A 329 32.54 15.94 8.53
C GLY A 329 32.11 14.50 8.83
N TRP A 330 32.25 13.57 7.87
CA TRP A 330 31.73 12.20 8.00
C TRP A 330 32.73 11.15 8.51
N SER A 331 33.87 11.55 9.10
CA SER A 331 34.91 10.59 9.50
C SER A 331 34.82 10.06 10.94
N PHE A 332 33.72 10.28 11.67
CA PHE A 332 33.63 9.86 13.09
C PHE A 332 32.41 9.02 13.49
N ILE A 333 31.53 8.62 12.57
CA ILE A 333 30.37 7.74 12.85
C ILE A 333 30.44 6.48 11.97
N SER A 334 31.61 5.83 11.88
CA SER A 334 31.77 4.58 11.11
C SER A 334 32.01 3.34 11.96
N LYS A 335 31.88 3.43 13.30
CA LYS A 335 32.10 2.27 14.19
C LYS A 335 30.87 1.83 14.99
N GLU A 336 29.89 2.71 15.22
CA GLU A 336 28.62 2.33 15.85
C GLU A 336 27.57 1.90 14.82
N HIS A 337 27.67 2.36 13.57
CA HIS A 337 26.80 1.94 12.46
C HIS A 337 27.00 0.48 12.07
N ASP A 338 28.24 -0.04 12.15
CA ASP A 338 28.53 -1.44 11.87
C ASP A 338 27.99 -2.38 12.96
N TYR A 339 27.94 -1.94 14.22
CA TYR A 339 27.46 -2.76 15.34
C TYR A 339 25.92 -2.83 15.39
N ALA A 340 25.23 -1.74 15.05
CA ALA A 340 23.77 -1.72 14.94
C ALA A 340 23.29 -2.60 13.77
N ASN A 341 23.96 -2.55 12.62
CA ASN A 341 23.67 -3.42 11.48
C ASN A 341 23.95 -4.91 11.77
N GLN A 342 24.99 -5.23 12.55
CA GLN A 342 25.30 -6.61 12.95
C GLN A 342 24.25 -7.20 13.90
N ILE A 343 23.71 -6.40 14.82
CA ILE A 343 22.61 -6.82 15.71
C ILE A 343 21.29 -6.90 14.93
N GLN A 344 21.05 -6.02 13.96
CA GLN A 344 19.87 -6.09 13.07
C GLN A 344 19.90 -7.31 12.14
N GLU A 345 21.07 -7.69 11.61
CA GLU A 345 21.26 -8.92 10.84
C GLU A 345 21.03 -10.17 11.70
N GLN A 346 21.52 -10.19 12.95
CA GLN A 346 21.29 -11.32 13.87
C GLN A 346 19.81 -11.45 14.27
N ILE A 347 19.12 -10.35 14.55
CA ILE A 347 17.68 -10.37 14.86
C ILE A 347 16.86 -10.78 13.63
N GLY A 348 17.24 -10.31 12.44
CA GLY A 348 16.63 -10.71 11.17
C GLY A 348 16.79 -12.21 10.85
N LEU A 349 17.97 -12.77 11.13
CA LEU A 349 18.25 -14.20 10.96
C LEU A 349 17.60 -15.08 12.04
N GLN A 350 17.47 -14.59 13.28
CA GLN A 350 16.74 -15.31 14.33
C GLN A 350 15.23 -15.33 14.10
N LEU A 351 14.65 -14.24 13.58
CA LEU A 351 13.27 -14.20 13.09
C LEU A 351 13.05 -15.14 11.88
N PHE A 352 14.07 -15.32 11.03
CA PHE A 352 14.03 -16.23 9.88
C PHE A 352 13.96 -17.72 10.28
N LEU A 353 14.61 -18.12 11.38
CA LEU A 353 14.61 -19.51 11.86
C LEU A 353 13.34 -19.89 12.63
N VAL A 354 12.70 -18.94 13.33
CA VAL A 354 11.40 -19.18 13.98
C VAL A 354 10.26 -19.31 12.96
N TYR A 355 10.43 -18.76 11.75
CA TYR A 355 9.46 -18.82 10.65
C TYR A 355 9.29 -20.21 9.99
N ILE A 356 10.14 -21.20 10.32
CA ILE A 356 10.13 -22.54 9.71
C ILE A 356 9.32 -23.57 10.53
N GLU A 357 9.04 -23.31 11.81
CA GLU A 357 8.31 -24.26 12.66
C GLU A 357 6.85 -23.80 12.86
N LEU A 358 5.94 -24.29 12.01
CA LEU A 358 4.53 -24.71 12.27
C LEU A 358 3.79 -24.98 10.92
N PRO A 359 2.74 -25.82 10.90
CA PRO A 359 2.60 -26.90 9.92
C PRO A 359 1.78 -26.49 8.69
N PHE A 360 2.46 -26.10 7.61
CA PHE A 360 1.92 -26.21 6.24
C PHE A 360 3.10 -26.28 5.24
N VAL A 361 4.01 -27.22 5.47
CA VAL A 361 5.17 -27.45 4.60
C VAL A 361 5.33 -28.95 4.37
N GLU A 362 4.62 -29.48 3.37
CA GLU A 362 5.00 -30.75 2.73
C GLU A 362 5.45 -30.56 1.28
N HIS A 363 5.61 -29.31 0.78
CA HIS A 363 6.13 -29.04 -0.57
C HIS A 363 7.28 -28.00 -0.64
N PHE A 364 7.79 -27.51 0.48
CA PHE A 364 8.92 -26.55 0.54
C PHE A 364 10.27 -27.18 0.88
N THR A 365 10.50 -28.44 0.53
CA THR A 365 11.82 -29.07 0.68
C THR A 365 12.59 -29.05 -0.64
N GLN A 366 13.16 -27.90 -0.99
CA GLN A 366 14.42 -27.75 -1.75
C GLN A 366 14.74 -26.27 -1.94
N ILE A 367 15.23 -25.61 -0.89
CA ILE A 367 15.95 -24.34 -1.03
C ILE A 367 17.44 -24.70 -0.99
N TYR A 368 18.10 -24.63 -2.15
CA TYR A 368 19.55 -24.64 -2.25
C TYR A 368 20.08 -23.19 -2.34
N SER A 369 21.27 -23.01 -1.75
CA SER A 369 22.22 -21.88 -1.76
C SER A 369 22.00 -20.65 -0.86
N GLU A 370 23.12 -20.26 -0.23
CA GLU A 370 23.36 -19.20 0.76
C GLU A 370 23.17 -17.76 0.21
N PRO A 371 22.93 -16.75 1.08
CA PRO A 371 22.84 -15.35 0.67
C PRO A 371 24.19 -14.79 0.16
N VAL A 372 24.19 -14.25 -1.06
CA VAL A 372 25.35 -13.54 -1.65
C VAL A 372 25.26 -12.05 -1.34
N ALA A 373 26.29 -11.49 -0.69
CA ALA A 373 26.48 -10.06 -0.51
C ALA A 373 27.69 -9.57 -1.33
N ILE A 374 27.50 -8.57 -2.20
CA ILE A 374 28.60 -7.77 -2.81
C ILE A 374 28.14 -6.30 -2.91
N GLY A 375 29.07 -5.38 -2.63
CA GLY A 375 28.83 -4.00 -2.24
C GLY A 375 28.39 -3.01 -3.33
N GLY A 376 27.81 -1.90 -2.86
CA GLY A 376 27.56 -0.68 -3.63
C GLY A 376 26.21 -0.64 -4.33
N ALA A 377 25.15 -0.31 -3.58
CA ALA A 377 23.79 -0.03 -4.07
C ALA A 377 23.20 -1.11 -5.01
N THR A 378 23.00 -2.31 -4.47
CA THR A 378 22.25 -3.40 -5.14
C THR A 378 21.00 -3.72 -4.32
N LEU A 379 19.86 -3.92 -5.00
CA LEU A 379 18.69 -4.54 -4.40
C LEU A 379 19.13 -5.94 -3.96
N VAL A 380 19.20 -6.19 -2.66
CA VAL A 380 19.39 -7.56 -2.18
C VAL A 380 18.01 -8.20 -2.31
N ILE A 381 17.78 -8.91 -3.42
CA ILE A 381 16.64 -9.82 -3.54
C ILE A 381 16.90 -10.95 -2.53
N GLY A 382 16.54 -10.71 -1.28
CA GLY A 382 16.64 -11.67 -0.19
C GLY A 382 15.61 -12.76 -0.43
N ALA A 383 16.04 -13.83 -1.10
CA ALA A 383 15.27 -14.96 -1.60
C ALA A 383 14.35 -14.64 -2.80
N ARG A 384 14.68 -15.24 -3.96
CA ARG A 384 13.64 -15.54 -4.96
C ARG A 384 12.60 -16.41 -4.26
N GLY A 385 11.37 -15.91 -4.13
CA GLY A 385 10.26 -16.66 -3.59
C GLY A 385 9.75 -17.71 -4.57
N ALA A 386 8.52 -18.18 -4.37
CA ALA A 386 7.87 -19.09 -5.30
C ALA A 386 7.84 -18.50 -6.72
N ARG A 387 8.14 -19.36 -7.71
CA ARG A 387 7.90 -19.04 -9.12
C ARG A 387 6.40 -18.84 -9.30
N LEU A 388 6.01 -17.63 -9.68
CA LEU A 388 4.60 -17.27 -9.90
C LEU A 388 4.12 -17.74 -11.27
N GLY A 389 5.01 -17.78 -12.25
CA GLY A 389 4.68 -18.25 -13.60
C GLY A 389 5.88 -18.28 -14.53
N GLU A 390 5.67 -18.89 -15.69
CA GLU A 390 6.61 -18.92 -16.81
C GLU A 390 5.90 -18.34 -18.03
N GLY A 391 6.39 -17.22 -18.54
CA GLY A 391 5.90 -16.61 -19.77
C GLY A 391 6.80 -16.94 -20.95
N SER A 392 6.39 -16.52 -22.15
CA SER A 392 7.14 -16.75 -23.39
C SER A 392 8.54 -16.11 -23.41
N PHE A 393 8.77 -15.14 -22.52
CA PHE A 393 9.95 -14.26 -22.53
C PHE A 393 10.77 -14.30 -21.24
N GLY A 394 10.35 -15.09 -20.24
CA GLY A 394 11.04 -15.16 -18.96
C GLY A 394 10.21 -15.78 -17.86
N SER A 395 10.83 -15.95 -16.69
CA SER A 395 10.17 -16.47 -15.50
C SER A 395 9.78 -15.34 -14.57
N VAL A 396 8.61 -15.45 -13.94
CA VAL A 396 8.13 -14.46 -12.97
C VAL A 396 8.25 -15.05 -11.57
N TYR A 397 8.87 -14.30 -10.67
CA TYR A 397 9.08 -14.68 -9.28
C TYR A 397 8.41 -13.67 -8.36
N LEU A 398 7.89 -14.13 -7.24
CA LEU A 398 7.57 -13.25 -6.13
C LEU A 398 8.90 -12.82 -5.49
N ALA A 399 9.16 -11.52 -5.45
CA ALA A 399 10.27 -10.95 -4.71
C ALA A 399 9.75 -10.15 -3.52
N ILE A 400 10.47 -10.26 -2.41
CA ILE A 400 10.24 -9.45 -1.23
C ILE A 400 11.42 -8.48 -1.13
N SER A 401 11.15 -7.18 -1.19
CA SER A 401 12.19 -6.16 -1.00
C SER A 401 12.62 -6.15 0.47
N ASN A 402 13.92 -6.34 0.71
CA ASN A 402 14.48 -6.45 2.08
C ASN A 402 14.96 -5.12 2.67
N LYS A 403 14.74 -3.99 1.98
CA LYS A 403 15.15 -2.65 2.43
C LYS A 403 13.99 -1.68 2.44
N ILE A 404 14.07 -0.72 3.38
CA ILE A 404 13.46 0.61 3.33
C ILE A 404 13.89 1.27 2.00
N SER A 405 13.20 0.96 0.90
CA SER A 405 13.56 1.36 -0.45
C SER A 405 12.30 1.81 -1.19
N CYS A 406 12.50 2.58 -2.26
CA CYS A 406 11.50 3.19 -3.14
C CYS A 406 10.57 2.22 -3.89
N PHE A 407 10.52 0.95 -3.49
CA PHE A 407 9.80 -0.13 -4.12
C PHE A 407 8.80 -0.76 -3.14
N PRO A 408 7.65 -1.27 -3.60
CA PRO A 408 6.74 -2.02 -2.74
C PRO A 408 7.41 -3.24 -2.13
N LEU A 409 6.94 -3.64 -0.94
CA LEU A 409 7.49 -4.79 -0.23
C LEU A 409 7.38 -6.09 -1.04
N ALA A 410 6.22 -6.35 -1.65
CA ALA A 410 6.02 -7.49 -2.52
C ALA A 410 5.92 -7.01 -3.97
N MET A 411 6.73 -7.61 -4.83
CA MET A 411 6.76 -7.32 -6.27
C MET A 411 6.80 -8.61 -7.06
N ALA A 412 6.26 -8.57 -8.26
CA ALA A 412 6.53 -9.58 -9.27
C ALA A 412 7.81 -9.18 -10.01
N VAL A 413 8.77 -10.10 -10.11
CA VAL A 413 10.03 -9.87 -10.84
C VAL A 413 10.06 -10.80 -12.03
N LYS A 414 9.97 -10.23 -13.23
CA LYS A 414 10.09 -10.96 -14.49
C LYS A 414 11.57 -10.97 -14.90
N SER A 415 12.16 -12.15 -14.96
CA SER A 415 13.60 -12.35 -15.17
C SER A 415 13.87 -13.17 -16.43
N ALA A 416 14.88 -12.75 -17.19
CA ALA A 416 15.49 -13.54 -18.27
C ALA A 416 17.00 -13.30 -18.32
N GLU A 417 17.75 -14.24 -18.91
CA GLU A 417 19.17 -14.01 -19.19
C GLU A 417 19.33 -12.79 -20.09
N LEU A 418 20.29 -11.93 -19.77
CA LEU A 418 20.48 -10.64 -20.44
C LEU A 418 20.64 -10.80 -21.96
N SER A 419 21.29 -11.90 -22.40
CA SER A 419 21.51 -12.27 -23.80
C SER A 419 20.22 -12.46 -24.62
N VAL A 420 19.09 -12.75 -23.97
CA VAL A 420 17.78 -13.00 -24.60
C VAL A 420 16.67 -12.08 -24.05
N SER A 421 17.04 -10.99 -23.38
CA SER A 421 16.11 -10.11 -22.65
C SER A 421 15.47 -8.99 -23.48
N GLU A 422 15.71 -8.95 -24.81
CA GLU A 422 15.23 -7.88 -25.71
C GLU A 422 13.72 -7.61 -25.57
N SER A 423 12.91 -8.66 -25.56
CA SER A 423 11.46 -8.57 -25.39
C SER A 423 11.03 -7.99 -24.03
N ILE A 424 11.72 -8.32 -22.94
CA ILE A 424 11.43 -7.75 -21.61
C ILE A 424 11.86 -6.28 -21.56
N GLN A 425 12.96 -5.91 -22.23
CA GLN A 425 13.40 -4.51 -22.33
C GLN A 425 12.41 -3.67 -23.14
N GLU A 426 11.93 -4.19 -24.27
CA GLU A 426 10.86 -3.54 -25.06
C GLU A 426 9.58 -3.38 -24.23
N GLU A 427 9.17 -4.44 -23.50
CA GLU A 427 8.04 -4.39 -22.58
C GLU A 427 8.19 -3.28 -21.52
N LYS A 428 9.40 -3.14 -20.94
CA LYS A 428 9.69 -2.06 -19.98
C LYS A 428 9.49 -0.68 -20.60
N GLU A 429 9.96 -0.47 -21.83
CA GLU A 429 9.75 0.81 -22.54
C GLU A 429 8.27 1.08 -22.78
N ILE A 430 7.50 0.07 -23.19
CA ILE A 430 6.05 0.20 -23.43
C ILE A 430 5.34 0.55 -22.12
N LEU A 431 5.60 -0.19 -21.03
CA LEU A 431 5.02 0.08 -19.72
C LEU A 431 5.38 1.48 -19.19
N SER A 432 6.62 1.95 -19.43
CA SER A 432 7.02 3.31 -19.06
C SER A 432 6.18 4.37 -19.78
N ASN A 433 5.91 4.17 -21.07
CA ASN A 433 5.05 5.05 -21.88
C ASN A 433 3.56 4.95 -21.51
N LEU A 434 3.14 3.86 -20.85
CA LEU A 434 1.76 3.61 -20.44
C LEU A 434 1.48 3.90 -18.96
N SER A 435 2.40 4.55 -18.26
CA SER A 435 2.34 4.82 -16.81
C SER A 435 1.13 5.66 -16.33
N GLY A 436 0.43 6.35 -17.23
CA GLY A 436 -0.74 7.19 -16.92
C GLY A 436 -2.05 6.44 -16.64
N CYS A 437 -2.08 5.10 -16.67
CA CYS A 437 -3.27 4.29 -16.37
C CYS A 437 -3.01 3.19 -15.30
N PRO A 438 -2.56 3.55 -14.09
CA PRO A 438 -2.12 2.59 -13.08
C PRO A 438 -3.24 1.71 -12.51
N ASN A 439 -4.50 2.06 -12.73
CA ASN A 439 -5.65 1.30 -12.21
C ASN A 439 -6.01 0.09 -13.09
N ASN A 440 -5.62 0.08 -14.38
CA ASN A 440 -6.06 -0.92 -15.35
C ASN A 440 -4.89 -1.55 -16.13
N ILE A 441 -3.66 -1.08 -15.90
CA ILE A 441 -2.42 -1.63 -16.46
C ILE A 441 -1.47 -1.91 -15.31
N ILE A 442 -0.77 -3.05 -15.35
CA ILE A 442 0.18 -3.45 -14.31
C ILE A 442 1.27 -2.38 -14.14
N GLN A 443 1.53 -1.97 -12.89
CA GLN A 443 2.54 -0.95 -12.66
C GLN A 443 3.95 -1.53 -12.83
N CYS A 444 4.80 -0.82 -13.56
CA CYS A 444 6.23 -1.09 -13.65
C CYS A 444 6.99 -0.12 -12.73
N PHE A 445 7.83 -0.67 -11.85
CA PHE A 445 8.64 0.13 -10.94
C PHE A 445 10.04 0.41 -11.48
N GLY A 446 10.49 -0.34 -12.47
CA GLY A 446 11.80 -0.19 -13.10
C GLY A 446 12.43 -1.53 -13.47
N ASP A 447 13.72 -1.48 -13.77
CA ASP A 447 14.51 -2.64 -14.18
C ASP A 447 15.88 -2.68 -13.50
N GLU A 448 16.46 -3.87 -13.39
CA GLU A 448 17.76 -4.11 -12.78
C GLU A 448 18.48 -5.30 -13.44
N ILE A 449 19.81 -5.23 -13.53
CA ILE A 449 20.63 -6.34 -13.98
C ILE A 449 21.32 -6.98 -12.77
N THR A 450 21.11 -8.27 -12.58
CA THR A 450 21.73 -9.07 -11.51
C THR A 450 22.65 -10.14 -12.10
N VAL A 451 23.53 -10.71 -11.28
CA VAL A 451 24.37 -11.85 -11.67
C VAL A 451 23.83 -13.12 -11.00
N ALA A 452 23.59 -14.18 -11.75
CA ALA A 452 23.15 -15.48 -11.24
C ALA A 452 24.34 -16.29 -10.68
N ASP A 453 24.04 -17.39 -9.97
CA ASP A 453 25.03 -18.26 -9.32
C ASP A 453 26.08 -18.84 -10.28
N ASP A 454 25.70 -19.04 -11.55
CA ASP A 454 26.58 -19.52 -12.63
C ASP A 454 27.41 -18.40 -13.29
N GLY A 455 27.28 -17.16 -12.81
CA GLY A 455 27.95 -15.98 -13.35
C GLY A 455 27.25 -15.34 -14.55
N SER A 456 26.11 -15.88 -15.00
CA SER A 456 25.32 -15.27 -16.08
C SER A 456 24.67 -13.96 -15.64
N MET A 457 24.58 -12.98 -16.55
CA MET A 457 23.86 -11.73 -16.29
C MET A 457 22.37 -11.94 -16.57
N VAL A 458 21.52 -11.51 -15.65
CA VAL A 458 20.06 -11.65 -15.71
C VAL A 458 19.44 -10.26 -15.69
N TYR A 459 18.58 -9.97 -16.67
CA TYR A 459 17.76 -8.78 -16.70
C TYR A 459 16.47 -9.02 -15.91
N ASN A 460 16.11 -8.10 -15.02
CA ASN A 460 14.94 -8.18 -14.16
C ASN A 460 14.06 -6.96 -14.35
N LEU A 461 12.78 -7.20 -14.65
CA LEU A 461 11.75 -6.18 -14.70
C LEU A 461 10.92 -6.26 -13.41
N LEU A 462 10.80 -5.13 -12.71
CA LEU A 462 10.13 -5.00 -11.42
C LEU A 462 8.68 -4.53 -11.63
N LEU A 463 7.72 -5.37 -11.27
CA LEU A 463 6.30 -5.17 -11.54
C LEU A 463 5.47 -5.21 -10.24
N GLU A 464 4.30 -4.58 -10.28
CA GLU A 464 3.26 -4.72 -9.26
C GLU A 464 2.91 -6.19 -9.05
N TYR A 465 2.84 -6.60 -7.78
CA TYR A 465 2.37 -7.93 -7.43
C TYR A 465 0.85 -7.96 -7.38
N ALA A 466 0.24 -8.78 -8.24
CA ALA A 466 -1.19 -9.03 -8.24
C ALA A 466 -1.55 -10.23 -7.36
N SER A 467 -1.98 -9.95 -6.13
CA SER A 467 -2.29 -10.99 -5.14
C SER A 467 -3.52 -11.85 -5.48
N GLY A 468 -4.42 -11.37 -6.34
CA GLY A 468 -5.59 -12.11 -6.80
C GLY A 468 -5.29 -13.17 -7.87
N GLY A 469 -4.03 -13.30 -8.29
CA GLY A 469 -3.64 -14.20 -9.38
C GLY A 469 -4.10 -13.69 -10.75
N SER A 470 -4.13 -14.59 -11.74
CA SER A 470 -4.64 -14.27 -13.08
C SER A 470 -6.15 -14.46 -13.19
N LEU A 471 -6.77 -13.85 -14.20
CA LEU A 471 -8.16 -14.09 -14.54
C LEU A 471 -8.39 -15.55 -14.94
N ALA A 472 -7.40 -16.22 -15.55
CA ALA A 472 -7.44 -17.66 -15.83
C ALA A 472 -7.64 -18.47 -14.53
N ASP A 473 -6.89 -18.16 -13.47
CA ASP A 473 -7.01 -18.82 -12.16
C ASP A 473 -8.43 -18.64 -11.59
N ARG A 474 -9.00 -17.43 -11.74
CA ARG A 474 -10.37 -17.13 -11.30
C ARG A 474 -11.42 -17.91 -12.10
N ILE A 475 -11.30 -17.97 -13.42
CA ILE A 475 -12.20 -18.75 -14.28
C ILE A 475 -12.14 -20.24 -13.92
N ASN A 476 -10.92 -20.79 -13.76
CA ASN A 476 -10.71 -22.18 -13.38
C ASN A 476 -11.32 -22.50 -12.00
N LYS A 477 -11.22 -21.58 -11.04
CA LYS A 477 -11.80 -21.73 -9.70
C LYS A 477 -13.33 -21.84 -9.72
N PHE A 478 -14.02 -21.09 -10.60
CA PHE A 478 -15.48 -21.20 -10.80
C PHE A 478 -15.86 -22.39 -11.69
N GLY A 479 -14.92 -22.87 -12.49
CA GLY A 479 -15.06 -24.03 -13.34
C GLY A 479 -16.15 -23.83 -14.42
N PRO A 480 -16.80 -24.90 -14.88
CA PRO A 480 -17.63 -24.89 -16.09
C PRO A 480 -18.96 -24.13 -15.96
N LYS A 481 -19.23 -23.51 -14.80
CA LYS A 481 -20.40 -22.65 -14.57
C LYS A 481 -20.18 -21.23 -15.08
N GLY A 482 -18.91 -20.78 -15.20
CA GLY A 482 -18.59 -19.39 -15.46
C GLY A 482 -18.75 -18.51 -14.22
N LEU A 483 -18.27 -17.27 -14.34
CA LEU A 483 -18.40 -16.23 -13.32
C LEU A 483 -19.79 -15.59 -13.37
N PRO A 484 -20.27 -15.02 -12.25
CA PRO A 484 -21.48 -14.19 -12.23
C PRO A 484 -21.38 -13.02 -13.23
N GLU A 485 -22.47 -12.73 -13.94
CA GLU A 485 -22.47 -11.70 -14.99
C GLU A 485 -22.09 -10.31 -14.44
N SER A 486 -22.45 -10.02 -13.20
CA SER A 486 -22.05 -8.80 -12.47
C SER A 486 -20.53 -8.69 -12.28
N GLU A 487 -19.86 -9.78 -11.92
CA GLU A 487 -18.39 -9.83 -11.79
C GLU A 487 -17.71 -9.72 -13.17
N VAL A 488 -18.25 -10.44 -14.17
CA VAL A 488 -17.80 -10.33 -15.57
C VAL A 488 -17.89 -8.89 -16.07
N ARG A 489 -18.99 -8.19 -15.78
CA ARG A 489 -19.20 -6.79 -16.14
C ARG A 489 -18.12 -5.89 -15.56
N CYS A 490 -17.80 -6.04 -14.28
CA CYS A 490 -16.73 -5.26 -13.62
C CYS A 490 -15.36 -5.51 -14.27
N PHE A 491 -14.97 -6.78 -14.47
CA PHE A 491 -13.69 -7.09 -15.12
C PHE A 491 -13.64 -6.59 -16.56
N THR A 492 -14.73 -6.76 -17.31
CA THR A 492 -14.85 -6.28 -18.70
C THR A 492 -14.67 -4.76 -18.76
N ARG A 493 -15.26 -4.02 -17.81
CA ARG A 493 -15.07 -2.57 -17.71
C ARG A 493 -13.60 -2.22 -17.50
N SER A 494 -12.96 -2.84 -16.51
CA SER A 494 -11.55 -2.55 -16.20
C SER A 494 -10.62 -2.88 -17.37
N ILE A 495 -10.87 -3.99 -18.08
CA ILE A 495 -10.10 -4.36 -19.27
C ILE A 495 -10.32 -3.34 -20.40
N LEU A 496 -11.56 -2.89 -20.64
CA LEU A 496 -11.87 -1.89 -21.66
C LEU A 496 -11.24 -0.53 -21.38
N GLU A 497 -11.21 -0.09 -20.12
CA GLU A 497 -10.54 1.13 -19.69
C GLU A 497 -9.03 1.07 -19.99
N GLY A 498 -8.39 -0.05 -19.66
CA GLY A 498 -6.98 -0.31 -20.00
C GLY A 498 -6.73 -0.34 -21.51
N LEU A 499 -7.56 -1.05 -22.27
CA LEU A 499 -7.43 -1.12 -23.73
C LEU A 499 -7.66 0.22 -24.41
N ASN A 500 -8.64 1.00 -23.95
CA ASN A 500 -8.88 2.34 -24.48
C ASN A 500 -7.63 3.21 -24.33
N TYR A 501 -6.99 3.17 -23.16
CA TYR A 501 -5.77 3.92 -22.89
C TYR A 501 -4.58 3.44 -23.75
N ILE A 502 -4.38 2.13 -23.89
CA ILE A 502 -3.35 1.54 -24.75
C ILE A 502 -3.55 1.98 -26.21
N HIS A 503 -4.79 1.91 -26.70
CA HIS A 503 -5.13 2.24 -28.09
C HIS A 503 -5.03 3.74 -28.38
N GLU A 504 -5.43 4.62 -27.44
CA GLU A 504 -5.24 6.07 -27.55
C GLU A 504 -3.75 6.47 -27.49
N SER A 505 -2.91 5.62 -26.89
CA SER A 505 -1.46 5.77 -26.84
C SER A 505 -0.74 5.20 -28.08
N ASP A 506 -1.45 4.87 -29.17
CA ASP A 506 -0.93 4.29 -30.42
C ASP A 506 -0.29 2.88 -30.25
N TYR A 507 -0.67 2.09 -29.24
CA TYR A 507 -0.21 0.70 -29.04
C TYR A 507 -1.31 -0.33 -29.32
N VAL A 508 -0.89 -1.56 -29.64
CA VAL A 508 -1.75 -2.76 -29.75
C VAL A 508 -1.14 -3.86 -28.88
N HIS A 509 -1.95 -4.55 -28.08
CA HIS A 509 -1.47 -5.54 -27.11
C HIS A 509 -1.04 -6.86 -27.77
N ARG A 510 -1.85 -7.39 -28.70
CA ARG A 510 -1.58 -8.59 -29.53
C ARG A 510 -1.50 -9.95 -28.84
N ASP A 511 -1.57 -10.02 -27.51
CA ASP A 511 -1.61 -11.29 -26.75
C ASP A 511 -2.55 -11.20 -25.55
N LEU A 512 -3.74 -10.65 -25.76
CA LEU A 512 -4.79 -10.69 -24.76
C LEU A 512 -5.33 -12.11 -24.57
N LYS A 513 -5.24 -12.58 -23.33
CA LYS A 513 -5.75 -13.86 -22.85
C LYS A 513 -5.97 -13.78 -21.33
N PRO A 514 -6.77 -14.69 -20.72
CA PRO A 514 -7.05 -14.64 -19.28
C PRO A 514 -5.79 -14.70 -18.40
N GLU A 515 -4.71 -15.34 -18.85
CA GLU A 515 -3.43 -15.43 -18.14
C GLU A 515 -2.70 -14.07 -18.08
N ASN A 516 -2.93 -13.20 -19.07
CA ASN A 516 -2.31 -11.86 -19.18
C ASN A 516 -3.20 -10.75 -18.58
N ILE A 517 -4.18 -11.14 -17.78
CA ILE A 517 -5.06 -10.23 -17.05
C ILE A 517 -4.93 -10.58 -15.57
N LEU A 518 -4.33 -9.70 -14.80
CA LEU A 518 -4.05 -9.90 -13.38
C LEU A 518 -5.13 -9.25 -12.50
N LEU A 519 -5.42 -9.89 -11.38
CA LEU A 519 -6.43 -9.42 -10.43
C LEU A 519 -5.75 -8.78 -9.21
N VAL A 520 -6.03 -7.50 -8.99
CA VAL A 520 -5.48 -6.71 -7.87
C VAL A 520 -6.62 -6.27 -6.97
N HIS A 521 -6.48 -6.35 -5.64
CA HIS A 521 -7.55 -5.93 -4.73
C HIS A 521 -7.90 -4.44 -4.89
N LYS A 522 -9.19 -4.13 -4.83
CA LYS A 522 -9.67 -2.74 -4.80
C LYS A 522 -9.39 -2.09 -3.45
N SER A 523 -8.75 -0.93 -3.45
CA SER A 523 -8.64 -0.04 -2.30
C SER A 523 -9.90 0.85 -2.20
N GLY A 524 -11.00 0.29 -1.68
CA GLY A 524 -12.24 1.04 -1.41
C GLY A 524 -13.47 0.16 -1.18
N ARG A 525 -14.40 0.59 -0.32
CA ARG A 525 -15.73 -0.05 -0.16
C ARG A 525 -16.65 0.45 -1.27
N GLY A 526 -16.91 -0.38 -2.29
CA GLY A 526 -17.96 -0.09 -3.29
C GLY A 526 -17.96 -0.99 -4.53
N ILE A 527 -19.05 -1.77 -4.64
CA ILE A 527 -19.63 -2.47 -5.81
C ILE A 527 -18.92 -3.76 -6.28
N THR A 528 -19.58 -4.87 -5.90
CA THR A 528 -19.65 -6.27 -6.39
C THR A 528 -18.38 -7.08 -6.70
N ALA A 529 -17.28 -6.48 -7.16
CA ALA A 529 -16.05 -7.21 -7.46
C ALA A 529 -14.92 -6.85 -6.47
N GLU A 530 -14.44 -7.86 -5.75
CA GLU A 530 -13.31 -7.84 -4.80
C GLU A 530 -11.98 -7.39 -5.43
N PHE A 531 -11.85 -7.60 -6.75
CA PHE A 531 -10.65 -7.32 -7.53
C PHE A 531 -10.92 -6.32 -8.66
N THR A 532 -9.88 -5.61 -9.07
CA THR A 532 -9.79 -4.88 -10.34
C THR A 532 -8.90 -5.67 -11.29
N ALA A 533 -9.34 -5.82 -12.54
CA ALA A 533 -8.54 -6.45 -13.58
C ALA A 533 -7.54 -5.47 -14.19
N LYS A 534 -6.26 -5.86 -14.25
CA LYS A 534 -5.17 -5.09 -14.87
C LYS A 534 -4.51 -5.88 -16.00
N LEU A 535 -4.23 -5.22 -17.11
CA LEU A 535 -3.51 -5.80 -18.25
C LEU A 535 -2.02 -5.93 -17.94
N CYS A 536 -1.41 -7.07 -18.29
CA CYS A 536 0.03 -7.31 -18.17
C CYS A 536 0.59 -8.04 -19.41
N ASP A 537 1.91 -8.26 -19.42
CA ASP A 537 2.66 -8.98 -20.47
C ASP A 537 2.62 -8.28 -21.83
N PHE A 538 3.38 -7.18 -21.93
CA PHE A 538 3.47 -6.37 -23.14
C PHE A 538 4.58 -6.83 -24.10
N GLY A 539 5.18 -8.00 -23.89
CA GLY A 539 6.31 -8.50 -24.69
C GLY A 539 6.02 -8.73 -26.19
N LEU A 540 4.74 -8.79 -26.59
CA LEU A 540 4.32 -8.86 -27.99
C LEU A 540 3.70 -7.56 -28.53
N SER A 541 3.57 -6.54 -27.67
CA SER A 541 2.91 -5.28 -27.99
C SER A 541 3.71 -4.46 -29.01
N LYS A 542 3.04 -3.71 -29.88
CA LYS A 542 3.71 -2.90 -30.91
C LYS A 542 2.97 -1.59 -31.15
N ARG A 543 3.72 -0.54 -31.50
CA ARG A 543 3.14 0.75 -31.93
C ARG A 543 2.48 0.61 -33.29
N VAL A 544 1.25 1.09 -33.43
CA VAL A 544 0.43 1.02 -34.66
C VAL A 544 1.18 1.58 -35.88
N LYS A 545 1.95 2.67 -35.71
CA LYS A 545 2.71 3.31 -36.80
C LYS A 545 3.89 2.47 -37.32
N LYS A 546 4.45 1.55 -36.51
CA LYS A 546 5.51 0.61 -36.94
C LYS A 546 4.95 -0.62 -37.67
N CYS A 547 3.66 -0.95 -37.51
CA CYS A 547 3.06 -2.11 -38.17
C CYS A 547 2.81 -1.96 -39.68
N ARG A 548 2.99 -0.77 -40.26
CA ARG A 548 2.62 -0.47 -41.67
C ARG A 548 3.76 -0.57 -42.70
N LYS A 549 5.03 -0.78 -42.31
CA LYS A 549 6.14 -0.84 -43.27
C LYS A 549 7.20 -1.87 -42.87
N ASN A 550 7.32 -2.92 -43.70
CA ASN A 550 8.51 -3.76 -43.92
C ASN A 550 8.96 -4.77 -42.85
N GLU A 551 8.14 -5.77 -42.51
CA GLU A 551 8.65 -7.02 -41.92
C GLU A 551 8.00 -8.21 -42.64
N LEU A 552 8.51 -8.51 -43.83
CA LEU A 552 8.43 -9.83 -44.46
C LEU A 552 9.61 -10.63 -43.93
N GLU A 553 9.44 -11.34 -42.81
CA GLU A 553 10.16 -12.57 -42.42
C GLU A 553 9.83 -12.91 -40.95
N GLU A 554 9.38 -14.16 -40.72
CA GLU A 554 8.96 -14.80 -39.45
C GLU A 554 7.54 -14.53 -38.88
N PRO A 555 6.93 -15.56 -38.25
CA PRO A 555 5.65 -16.13 -38.65
C PRO A 555 4.51 -15.11 -38.72
N TYR A 556 3.61 -15.39 -39.66
CA TYR A 556 2.51 -14.54 -40.13
C TYR A 556 1.62 -13.90 -39.03
N TRP A 557 1.61 -14.42 -37.80
CA TRP A 557 0.84 -13.89 -36.65
C TRP A 557 1.56 -14.24 -35.32
N ARG A 558 1.28 -13.47 -34.25
CA ARG A 558 1.81 -13.68 -32.89
C ARG A 558 0.67 -13.85 -31.88
N GLY A 559 0.97 -14.42 -30.71
CA GLY A 559 0.03 -14.58 -29.61
C GLY A 559 -0.65 -15.95 -29.57
N THR A 560 -1.63 -16.09 -28.67
CA THR A 560 -2.29 -17.38 -28.38
C THR A 560 -3.42 -17.69 -29.38
N PRO A 561 -3.39 -18.82 -30.13
CA PRO A 561 -4.30 -19.09 -31.24
C PRO A 561 -5.81 -19.01 -30.90
N MET A 562 -6.20 -19.37 -29.68
CA MET A 562 -7.61 -19.37 -29.26
C MET A 562 -8.22 -17.96 -29.17
N PHE A 563 -7.40 -16.94 -28.99
CA PHE A 563 -7.81 -15.55 -28.89
C PHE A 563 -7.52 -14.74 -30.17
N LEU A 564 -6.98 -15.41 -31.20
CA LEU A 564 -6.58 -14.79 -32.46
C LEU A 564 -7.81 -14.35 -33.27
N SER A 565 -7.74 -13.13 -33.81
CA SER A 565 -8.80 -12.58 -34.67
C SER A 565 -8.74 -13.14 -36.10
N PRO A 566 -9.86 -13.10 -36.86
CA PRO A 566 -9.89 -13.59 -38.22
C PRO A 566 -8.89 -12.90 -39.14
N GLU A 567 -8.76 -11.58 -39.06
CA GLU A 567 -7.82 -10.79 -39.87
C GLU A 567 -6.36 -11.08 -39.50
N ALA A 568 -6.06 -11.33 -38.22
CA ALA A 568 -4.73 -11.74 -37.80
C ALA A 568 -4.39 -13.14 -38.34
N ALA A 569 -5.36 -14.06 -38.30
CA ALA A 569 -5.18 -15.41 -38.85
C ALA A 569 -5.08 -15.42 -40.39
N MET A 570 -5.82 -14.56 -41.09
CA MET A 570 -5.91 -14.53 -42.56
C MET A 570 -4.84 -13.69 -43.23
N ASP A 571 -4.52 -12.53 -42.65
CA ASP A 571 -3.71 -11.46 -43.26
C ASP A 571 -2.46 -11.10 -42.43
N GLY A 572 -2.32 -11.68 -41.23
CA GLY A 572 -1.27 -11.32 -40.28
C GLY A 572 -1.43 -9.92 -39.67
N LEU A 573 -2.56 -9.27 -39.97
CA LEU A 573 -2.86 -7.92 -39.52
C LEU A 573 -3.39 -7.96 -38.09
N GLN A 574 -2.60 -7.42 -37.16
CA GLN A 574 -2.99 -7.24 -35.76
C GLN A 574 -3.05 -5.75 -35.45
N ASP A 575 -4.26 -5.20 -35.38
CA ASP A 575 -4.52 -3.81 -35.03
C ASP A 575 -5.33 -3.70 -33.73
N THR A 576 -5.70 -2.48 -33.33
CA THR A 576 -6.45 -2.26 -32.09
C THR A 576 -7.80 -2.98 -32.07
N ARG A 577 -8.41 -3.31 -33.22
CA ARG A 577 -9.65 -4.09 -33.30
C ARG A 577 -9.40 -5.57 -33.11
N SER A 578 -8.19 -6.07 -33.37
CA SER A 578 -7.81 -7.45 -33.07
C SER A 578 -7.84 -7.71 -31.56
N ASP A 579 -7.38 -6.75 -30.74
CA ASP A 579 -7.48 -6.83 -29.27
C ASP A 579 -8.95 -6.94 -28.80
N ILE A 580 -9.88 -6.25 -29.47
CA ILE A 580 -11.32 -6.31 -29.15
C ILE A 580 -11.91 -7.70 -29.44
N TRP A 581 -11.43 -8.39 -30.48
CA TRP A 581 -11.83 -9.77 -30.71
C TRP A 581 -11.36 -10.69 -29.58
N SER A 582 -10.09 -10.56 -29.17
CA SER A 582 -9.53 -11.32 -28.05
C SER A 582 -10.32 -11.07 -26.76
N LEU A 583 -10.69 -9.80 -26.48
CA LEU A 583 -11.60 -9.47 -25.39
C LEU A 583 -12.95 -10.19 -25.50
N GLY A 584 -13.55 -10.25 -26.69
CA GLY A 584 -14.79 -10.99 -26.92
C GLY A 584 -14.68 -12.47 -26.54
N CYS A 585 -13.55 -13.11 -26.89
CA CYS A 585 -13.27 -14.49 -26.48
C CYS A 585 -13.13 -14.60 -24.96
N ILE A 586 -12.40 -13.68 -24.31
CA ILE A 586 -12.20 -13.66 -22.85
C ILE A 586 -13.52 -13.47 -22.11
N VAL A 587 -14.40 -12.55 -22.55
CA VAL A 587 -15.72 -12.33 -21.93
C VAL A 587 -16.61 -13.56 -22.07
N LEU A 588 -16.58 -14.22 -23.23
CA LEU A 588 -17.32 -15.46 -23.43
C LEU A 588 -16.79 -16.58 -22.52
N GLU A 589 -15.47 -16.64 -22.33
CA GLU A 589 -14.84 -17.60 -21.43
C GLU A 589 -15.18 -17.33 -19.96
N MET A 590 -15.15 -16.07 -19.52
CA MET A 590 -15.61 -15.67 -18.19
C MET A 590 -17.06 -16.08 -17.93
N LEU A 591 -17.97 -15.81 -18.88
CA LEU A 591 -19.41 -16.11 -18.73
C LEU A 591 -19.76 -17.60 -18.76
N THR A 592 -18.90 -18.42 -19.37
CA THR A 592 -19.21 -19.84 -19.62
C THR A 592 -18.30 -20.81 -18.88
N GLY A 593 -17.18 -20.32 -18.33
CA GLY A 593 -16.14 -21.15 -17.73
C GLY A 593 -15.45 -22.08 -18.73
N LYS A 594 -15.58 -21.81 -20.02
CA LYS A 594 -15.12 -22.68 -21.11
C LYS A 594 -14.48 -21.84 -22.21
N PRO A 595 -13.43 -22.36 -22.88
CA PRO A 595 -12.85 -21.67 -24.01
C PRO A 595 -13.89 -21.30 -25.07
N ALA A 596 -13.77 -20.10 -25.63
CA ALA A 596 -14.68 -19.57 -26.66
C ALA A 596 -14.83 -20.52 -27.87
N TRP A 597 -13.78 -21.29 -28.16
CA TRP A 597 -13.78 -22.30 -29.20
C TRP A 597 -13.85 -23.70 -28.63
N ASN A 598 -14.91 -24.44 -28.97
CA ASN A 598 -14.97 -25.87 -28.71
C ASN A 598 -14.08 -26.63 -29.72
N VAL A 599 -12.80 -26.76 -29.40
CA VAL A 599 -11.82 -27.57 -30.11
C VAL A 599 -11.21 -28.54 -29.10
N ARG A 600 -11.11 -29.82 -29.46
CA ARG A 600 -10.41 -30.79 -28.62
C ARG A 600 -8.93 -30.45 -28.59
N GLU A 601 -8.38 -30.29 -27.38
CA GLU A 601 -6.94 -30.20 -27.17
C GLU A 601 -6.25 -31.45 -27.75
N GLY A 602 -5.16 -31.22 -28.47
CA GLY A 602 -4.42 -32.25 -29.18
C GLY A 602 -3.45 -31.62 -30.19
N PRO A 603 -2.55 -32.40 -30.80
CA PRO A 603 -1.41 -31.88 -31.57
C PRO A 603 -1.79 -31.01 -32.80
N ASN A 604 -3.06 -30.99 -33.20
CA ASN A 604 -3.57 -30.21 -34.33
C ASN A 604 -4.54 -29.10 -33.92
N TYR A 605 -4.65 -28.74 -32.63
CA TYR A 605 -5.65 -27.78 -32.16
C TYR A 605 -5.45 -26.39 -32.79
N GLU A 606 -4.22 -25.90 -32.89
CA GLU A 606 -3.89 -24.62 -33.53
C GLU A 606 -4.31 -24.61 -35.00
N ALA A 607 -3.93 -25.64 -35.76
CA ALA A 607 -4.31 -25.80 -37.15
C ALA A 607 -5.84 -25.86 -37.33
N ASN A 608 -6.56 -26.46 -36.38
CA ASN A 608 -8.02 -26.52 -36.40
C ASN A 608 -8.66 -25.15 -36.15
N ILE A 609 -8.14 -24.36 -35.20
CA ILE A 609 -8.60 -22.99 -34.93
C ILE A 609 -8.34 -22.09 -36.15
N LEU A 610 -7.11 -22.11 -36.68
CA LEU A 610 -6.75 -21.35 -37.88
C LEU A 610 -7.63 -21.73 -39.07
N LYS A 611 -7.92 -23.02 -39.26
CA LYS A 611 -8.83 -23.48 -40.33
C LYS A 611 -10.26 -22.95 -40.13
N LYS A 612 -10.77 -22.91 -38.90
CA LYS A 612 -12.09 -22.32 -38.58
C LYS A 612 -12.12 -20.82 -38.90
N LEU A 613 -11.09 -20.08 -38.51
CA LEU A 613 -10.96 -18.63 -38.72
C LEU A 613 -10.78 -18.25 -40.20
N GLN A 614 -9.91 -18.97 -40.92
CA GLN A 614 -9.53 -18.67 -42.31
C GLN A 614 -10.54 -19.21 -43.34
N ARG A 615 -10.97 -20.47 -43.20
CA ARG A 615 -11.75 -21.19 -44.23
C ARG A 615 -13.20 -21.44 -43.84
N GLY A 616 -13.47 -21.53 -42.54
CA GLY A 616 -14.79 -21.91 -42.03
C GLY A 616 -15.80 -20.77 -41.95
N ASN A 617 -15.35 -19.51 -41.95
CA ASN A 617 -16.16 -18.33 -41.58
C ASN A 617 -16.96 -18.55 -40.27
N GLN A 618 -16.44 -19.36 -39.36
CA GLN A 618 -17.12 -19.71 -38.11
C GLN A 618 -16.84 -18.64 -37.05
N LEU A 619 -17.86 -18.34 -36.24
CA LEU A 619 -17.75 -17.51 -35.05
C LEU A 619 -17.81 -18.39 -33.80
N PRO A 620 -17.23 -17.96 -32.66
CA PRO A 620 -17.49 -18.58 -31.37
C PRO A 620 -18.99 -18.68 -31.10
N LYS A 621 -19.44 -19.81 -30.54
CA LYS A 621 -20.87 -20.03 -30.29
C LYS A 621 -21.26 -19.33 -28.99
N ILE A 622 -22.05 -18.28 -29.08
CA ILE A 622 -22.63 -17.58 -27.93
C ILE A 622 -23.84 -18.38 -27.41
N PRO A 623 -23.84 -18.83 -26.13
CA PRO A 623 -24.97 -19.56 -25.59
C PRO A 623 -26.25 -18.72 -25.48
N GLY A 624 -27.40 -19.35 -25.77
CA GLY A 624 -28.69 -18.66 -25.76
C GLY A 624 -29.17 -18.23 -24.37
N TYR A 625 -28.65 -18.86 -23.30
CA TYR A 625 -29.01 -18.58 -21.91
C TYR A 625 -28.40 -17.28 -21.36
N LEU A 626 -27.42 -16.69 -22.05
CA LEU A 626 -26.83 -15.42 -21.63
C LEU A 626 -27.82 -14.26 -21.77
N SER A 627 -27.64 -13.21 -20.95
CA SER A 627 -28.46 -12.00 -21.00
C SER A 627 -28.42 -11.33 -22.37
N GLN A 628 -29.44 -10.55 -22.69
CA GLN A 628 -29.48 -9.84 -23.97
C GLN A 628 -28.34 -8.81 -24.08
N ASN A 629 -27.96 -8.19 -22.95
CA ASN A 629 -26.85 -7.25 -22.89
C ASN A 629 -25.52 -7.96 -23.14
N ALA A 630 -25.26 -9.11 -22.50
CA ALA A 630 -24.06 -9.91 -22.73
C ALA A 630 -23.96 -10.39 -24.19
N LYS A 631 -25.07 -10.90 -24.75
CA LYS A 631 -25.12 -11.31 -26.16
C LYS A 631 -24.86 -10.14 -27.11
N GLY A 632 -25.45 -8.98 -26.85
CA GLY A 632 -25.23 -7.76 -27.62
C GLY A 632 -23.75 -7.35 -27.62
N PHE A 633 -23.15 -7.33 -26.43
CA PHE A 633 -21.74 -7.00 -26.25
C PHE A 633 -20.82 -7.97 -27.00
N LEU A 634 -21.03 -9.28 -26.83
CA LEU A 634 -20.26 -10.32 -27.51
C LEU A 634 -20.37 -10.23 -29.03
N ASN A 635 -21.56 -9.93 -29.58
CA ASN A 635 -21.74 -9.72 -31.02
C ASN A 635 -20.94 -8.52 -31.55
N CYS A 636 -20.83 -7.44 -30.77
CA CYS A 636 -20.02 -6.28 -31.14
C CYS A 636 -18.50 -6.58 -31.13
N CYS A 637 -18.05 -7.43 -30.21
CA CYS A 637 -16.64 -7.83 -30.11
C CYS A 637 -16.25 -8.90 -31.14
N LEU A 638 -17.09 -9.91 -31.34
CA LEU A 638 -16.87 -11.06 -32.22
C LEU A 638 -17.39 -10.81 -33.66
N GLU A 639 -17.47 -9.55 -34.07
CA GLU A 639 -17.78 -9.16 -35.44
C GLU A 639 -16.58 -9.48 -36.35
N ARG A 640 -16.83 -10.27 -37.40
CA ARG A 640 -15.78 -10.75 -38.32
C ARG A 640 -15.24 -9.60 -39.16
N ASN A 641 -16.09 -8.68 -39.60
CA ASN A 641 -15.65 -7.54 -40.37
C ASN A 641 -15.00 -6.49 -39.44
N VAL A 642 -13.68 -6.32 -39.55
CA VAL A 642 -12.88 -5.39 -38.74
C VAL A 642 -13.45 -3.97 -38.73
N SER A 643 -14.01 -3.50 -39.85
CA SER A 643 -14.58 -2.16 -39.97
C SER A 643 -15.90 -1.98 -39.20
N HIS A 644 -16.61 -3.07 -38.93
CA HIS A 644 -17.89 -3.08 -38.19
C HIS A 644 -17.70 -3.42 -36.70
N ARG A 645 -16.62 -4.14 -36.35
CA ARG A 645 -16.25 -4.41 -34.95
C ARG A 645 -16.14 -3.09 -34.19
N LEU A 646 -16.61 -3.02 -32.95
CA LEU A 646 -16.57 -1.78 -32.15
C LEU A 646 -15.19 -1.56 -31.49
N SER A 647 -14.92 -0.34 -31.03
CA SER A 647 -13.63 0.03 -30.40
C SER A 647 -13.76 -0.04 -28.89
N ALA A 648 -12.64 -0.11 -28.16
CA ALA A 648 -12.68 -0.08 -26.69
C ALA A 648 -13.49 1.12 -26.18
N LYS A 649 -13.23 2.32 -26.75
CA LYS A 649 -13.96 3.56 -26.44
C LYS A 649 -15.48 3.45 -26.59
N THR A 650 -15.94 2.89 -27.70
CA THR A 650 -17.39 2.75 -27.96
C THR A 650 -18.00 1.65 -27.09
N LEU A 651 -17.26 0.59 -26.80
CA LEU A 651 -17.74 -0.52 -25.96
C LEU A 651 -17.90 -0.13 -24.48
N LEU A 652 -17.15 0.88 -24.00
CA LEU A 652 -17.33 1.42 -22.64
C LEU A 652 -18.73 2.00 -22.38
N THR A 653 -19.44 2.43 -23.43
CA THR A 653 -20.82 2.95 -23.32
C THR A 653 -21.87 1.89 -23.66
N HIS A 654 -21.47 0.62 -23.82
CA HIS A 654 -22.43 -0.45 -24.12
C HIS A 654 -23.23 -0.81 -22.86
N PRO A 655 -24.55 -1.06 -22.94
CA PRO A 655 -25.41 -1.34 -21.76
C PRO A 655 -24.91 -2.47 -20.85
N PHE A 656 -24.24 -3.47 -21.43
CA PHE A 656 -23.58 -4.54 -20.67
C PHE A 656 -22.58 -4.03 -19.63
N VAL A 657 -21.90 -2.91 -19.88
CA VAL A 657 -20.81 -2.35 -19.08
C VAL A 657 -21.23 -1.03 -18.38
N ASP A 658 -22.17 -0.29 -18.97
CA ASP A 658 -22.63 1.02 -18.50
C ASP A 658 -23.80 0.95 -17.50
N GLY A 659 -24.53 -0.17 -17.44
CA GLY A 659 -25.77 -0.34 -16.68
C GLY A 659 -25.66 -0.40 -15.14
N LEU A 660 -24.82 0.41 -14.50
CA LEU A 660 -24.71 0.52 -13.03
C LEU A 660 -25.80 1.40 -12.39
N ASN A 661 -26.90 1.69 -13.09
CA ASN A 661 -28.01 2.45 -12.56
C ASN A 661 -29.21 1.53 -12.34
N ASN A 662 -29.46 1.21 -11.07
CA ASN A 662 -30.74 0.91 -10.42
C ASN A 662 -31.73 0.03 -11.22
N ASP A 663 -31.93 -1.21 -10.78
CA ASP A 663 -33.26 -1.85 -10.57
C ASP A 663 -33.23 -3.40 -10.57
N ASP A 664 -32.11 -4.05 -10.95
CA ASP A 664 -32.00 -5.53 -11.00
C ASP A 664 -31.20 -6.16 -9.83
N GLU A 665 -30.75 -5.38 -8.84
CA GLU A 665 -29.80 -5.82 -7.81
C GLU A 665 -30.39 -6.69 -6.69
N GLU A 666 -31.71 -6.70 -6.47
CA GLU A 666 -32.31 -7.40 -5.31
C GLU A 666 -32.50 -8.92 -5.51
N GLU A 667 -32.55 -9.44 -6.74
CA GLU A 667 -32.76 -10.88 -6.97
C GLU A 667 -31.45 -11.70 -7.08
N GLU A 668 -30.34 -11.10 -7.53
CA GLU A 668 -29.05 -11.82 -7.69
C GLU A 668 -28.26 -11.98 -6.36
N GLU A 669 -28.43 -11.08 -5.38
CA GLU A 669 -27.76 -11.20 -4.07
C GLU A 669 -28.19 -12.47 -3.30
N ILE A 670 -29.44 -12.90 -3.48
CA ILE A 670 -29.98 -14.10 -2.81
C ILE A 670 -29.38 -15.37 -3.42
N GLU A 671 -29.23 -15.45 -4.75
CA GLU A 671 -28.62 -16.62 -5.39
C GLU A 671 -27.09 -16.67 -5.16
N TYR A 672 -26.44 -15.50 -5.09
CA TYR A 672 -25.02 -15.36 -4.74
C TYR A 672 -24.71 -15.88 -3.33
N MET A 673 -25.54 -15.54 -2.32
CA MET A 673 -25.39 -16.08 -0.97
C MET A 673 -25.63 -17.60 -0.92
N HIS A 674 -26.63 -18.10 -1.66
CA HIS A 674 -26.94 -19.53 -1.67
C HIS A 674 -25.87 -20.37 -2.39
N GLY A 675 -25.23 -19.83 -3.44
CA GLY A 675 -24.08 -20.45 -4.12
C GLY A 675 -22.80 -20.47 -3.28
N TRP A 676 -22.54 -19.39 -2.54
CA TRP A 676 -21.42 -19.32 -1.58
C TRP A 676 -21.56 -20.34 -0.44
N ILE A 677 -22.77 -20.51 0.11
CA ILE A 677 -23.07 -21.51 1.16
C ILE A 677 -22.90 -22.95 0.64
N PHE A 678 -23.04 -23.18 -0.67
CA PHE A 678 -22.87 -24.51 -1.26
C PHE A 678 -21.39 -24.83 -1.54
N ILE A 679 -20.60 -23.86 -1.99
CA ILE A 679 -19.15 -24.02 -2.24
C ILE A 679 -18.39 -24.12 -0.91
N SER A 680 -18.84 -23.43 0.15
CA SER A 680 -18.23 -23.58 1.48
C SER A 680 -18.45 -24.98 2.08
N LYS A 681 -19.52 -25.69 1.69
CA LYS A 681 -19.84 -27.05 2.17
C LYS A 681 -19.05 -28.17 1.47
N GLU A 682 -18.50 -27.94 0.28
CA GLU A 682 -17.58 -28.91 -0.36
C GLU A 682 -16.14 -28.76 0.12
N ASN A 683 -15.80 -27.67 0.82
CA ASN A 683 -14.49 -27.46 1.46
C ASN A 683 -14.42 -27.94 2.92
N ASP A 684 -15.40 -28.74 3.40
CA ASP A 684 -15.48 -29.24 4.78
C ASP A 684 -14.44 -30.31 5.15
N TYR A 685 -13.42 -30.54 4.31
CA TYR A 685 -12.22 -31.28 4.73
C TYR A 685 -11.22 -30.42 5.51
N ALA A 686 -11.29 -29.09 5.44
CA ALA A 686 -10.49 -28.19 6.27
C ALA A 686 -11.16 -27.87 7.63
N ASN A 687 -12.49 -27.93 7.73
CA ASN A 687 -13.22 -27.72 8.98
C ASN A 687 -13.35 -28.98 9.85
N GLN A 688 -13.16 -30.18 9.30
CA GLN A 688 -13.14 -31.41 10.12
C GLN A 688 -11.92 -31.51 11.06
N ILE A 689 -10.87 -30.71 10.86
CA ILE A 689 -9.75 -30.61 11.81
C ILE A 689 -10.07 -29.65 12.96
N GLN A 690 -11.08 -28.78 12.81
CA GLN A 690 -11.50 -27.81 13.84
C GLN A 690 -12.73 -28.27 14.65
N GLU A 691 -13.50 -29.25 14.18
CA GLU A 691 -14.55 -29.89 15.00
C GLU A 691 -14.03 -31.05 15.88
N GLN A 692 -12.85 -31.61 15.61
CA GLN A 692 -12.20 -32.56 16.54
C GLN A 692 -11.56 -31.90 17.77
N SER A 693 -11.39 -30.58 17.80
CA SER A 693 -10.92 -29.85 18.98
C SER A 693 -12.04 -29.37 19.91
N ASN A 694 -13.32 -29.52 19.53
CA ASN A 694 -14.48 -29.13 20.36
C ASN A 694 -15.33 -30.28 20.91
N GLN A 695 -14.88 -31.54 20.79
CA GLN A 695 -15.52 -32.69 21.47
C GLN A 695 -14.80 -33.18 22.74
N TYR A 696 -13.78 -32.45 23.21
CA TYR A 696 -13.23 -32.62 24.56
C TYR A 696 -13.66 -31.48 25.47
N LEU A 697 -14.95 -31.42 25.85
CA LEU A 697 -15.43 -30.84 27.11
C LEU A 697 -16.96 -31.02 27.22
N GLN A 698 -17.38 -32.27 27.36
CA GLN A 698 -18.52 -32.63 28.22
C GLN A 698 -18.58 -34.16 28.33
N ILE A 699 -18.11 -34.71 29.46
CA ILE A 699 -18.76 -35.79 30.23
C ILE A 699 -17.99 -35.97 31.56
N PRO A 700 -18.67 -36.20 32.71
CA PRO A 700 -18.07 -36.24 34.04
C PRO A 700 -17.38 -37.58 34.34
N SER A 701 -16.50 -37.57 35.35
CA SER A 701 -15.80 -38.71 35.94
C SER A 701 -16.66 -39.97 36.12
N GLN A 702 -16.28 -41.11 35.50
CA GLN A 702 -16.14 -42.44 36.14
C GLN A 702 -15.81 -43.57 35.12
N ASN A 703 -14.81 -44.39 35.50
CA ASN A 703 -14.50 -45.79 35.10
C ASN A 703 -13.95 -46.13 33.69
N TRP A 704 -12.71 -46.66 33.67
CA TRP A 704 -12.11 -47.49 32.61
C TRP A 704 -12.70 -48.92 32.59
N PRO A 705 -12.81 -49.61 31.43
CA PRO A 705 -11.73 -50.54 31.02
C PRO A 705 -11.55 -50.82 29.49
N GLN A 706 -10.30 -51.17 29.15
CA GLN A 706 -9.79 -52.18 28.17
C GLN A 706 -10.30 -52.32 26.71
N CYS A 707 -9.30 -52.66 25.86
CA CYS A 707 -9.35 -53.41 24.57
C CYS A 707 -9.66 -52.59 23.30
N GLN A 708 -9.12 -52.85 22.10
CA GLN A 708 -7.99 -53.63 21.54
C GLN A 708 -8.11 -53.47 19.99
N TYR A 709 -6.99 -53.30 19.25
CA TYR A 709 -6.83 -53.53 17.79
C TYR A 709 -7.66 -52.62 16.81
N LEU A 710 -7.38 -52.39 15.50
CA LEU A 710 -6.56 -53.01 14.43
C LEU A 710 -6.51 -52.03 13.20
N HIS A 711 -5.33 -51.89 12.56
CA HIS A 711 -5.00 -51.65 11.12
C HIS A 711 -5.65 -50.51 10.28
N VAL A 712 -4.88 -49.59 9.68
CA VAL A 712 -4.19 -49.66 8.35
C VAL A 712 -5.11 -50.14 7.21
N ILE A 713 -5.55 -49.21 6.35
CA ILE A 713 -5.17 -49.07 4.92
C ILE A 713 -5.12 -47.57 4.62
#